data_AF-A0A8X8ZA71-F1
#
_entry.id   AF-A0A8X8ZA71-F1
#
_cell.length_a   1.000
_cell.length_b   1.000
_cell.length_c   1.000
_cell.angle_alpha   90.00
_cell.angle_beta   90.00
_cell.angle_gamma   90.00
#
_symmetry.space_group_name_H-M   'P 1'
#
loop_
_entity.id
_entity.type
_entity.pdbx_description
1 polymer ?
#
loop_
_entity_poly.entity_id
_entity_poly.type
_entity_poly.pdbx_seq_one_letter_code
_entity_poly.pdbx_strand_id
1 'polypeptide(L)'
;MDPSESESLPASSSPINSASASAVEDPLSSPYASLNSHCHDLSTLQDLACRGAWRTILDKVARSRSLSLLSRPHEHLIYLTFNVLALVKLRRFADAQQEFETLDDDLGSKQYQFESFPDQYPNNKSGSMVPFALRWLHAHLPFTLGDRQLSLDRLYVLLHFIRDTKLSRNRDSVTEISIDLWRKRETFVINSIVSHHLTLKEFKVCLYLLKSETSKLEDPFMVSKLGYVQMQYGDLEGAKRSFELVEKMVEKSEGGDANSNSNSNLKNLVGRNKALTYLVGKDYVSAVREYEACMERDASDFVAINNKALCLMYLRDLSDSIKVLESALERVPTVALNETLVVNLCSMYELAYVNHADIKKTLSTWIARVAPDDFDTSSVLFVVMNMIMMLMIVLQQVFVTGLLSCNVAKVLGDLVLVLVIVVQCSSDSDFLRFLSCRSLCGATRQLHLQGASALVRAEMSSDAVQVDVSLSPRVNSVKPSKTVAITDQATALVQAGVPVIRLAAGEPDFDTPTPIAEAGIKAIREGFTRYTPNAGTLELRAAICHKLKEENGISYTPDQILVSNGAKQSILQAVLAVCSPGDEVIIPAPFWVSYPEMARLADANPVILPTTISENFLIDPKVLESSLTEKSRLLILCSPSNPTGSVYPRKLLEQIAEIVAKHPRLLVMSDEIYEHIIYAPATHTSFASLPGMWDRTLTVNGFSKAFAMTGWRLGYLAGPKHFVSACGKIQSQSTSGASSISQKAAVAALGLGYAGGEAVADMVKAFRERRDVLVKSFGELDRVKISEPQGAFYLFLDFSLYYGLEVDGFGVINGSEALCRYLLDKAQVALVPGDAFGDDTCIRISYAESLTTLQAAVERIKGALIALKPAVAV
;
A
#
# COMPACT_ATOMS: atom_id res chain seq x y z
N MET A 1 9.18 20.90 96.39
CA MET A 1 9.93 20.06 97.34
C MET A 1 11.01 19.40 96.53
N ASP A 2 12.22 19.90 96.65
CA ASP A 2 13.46 19.22 96.24
C ASP A 2 14.11 18.63 97.51
N PRO A 3 15.16 17.80 97.42
CA PRO A 3 15.88 17.32 96.24
C PRO A 3 15.77 15.76 96.10
N SER A 4 16.51 15.06 95.24
CA SER A 4 17.94 14.72 95.44
C SER A 4 18.69 14.41 94.13
N GLU A 5 19.93 14.89 94.02
CA GLU A 5 20.83 14.71 92.86
C GLU A 5 21.94 13.67 93.12
N SER A 6 22.55 13.17 92.03
CA SER A 6 23.97 12.82 91.88
C SER A 6 24.20 12.44 90.40
N GLU A 7 24.84 13.26 89.56
CA GLU A 7 26.32 13.40 89.39
C GLU A 7 27.03 12.04 89.22
N SER A 8 27.86 11.76 88.21
CA SER A 8 28.84 12.56 87.44
C SER A 8 29.23 11.79 86.13
N LEU A 9 30.06 12.17 85.14
CA LEU A 9 30.67 13.38 84.48
C LEU A 9 31.50 12.80 83.27
N PRO A 10 32.10 13.58 82.32
CA PRO A 10 31.68 14.82 81.65
C PRO A 10 31.94 14.90 80.11
N ALA A 11 31.39 15.95 79.48
CA ALA A 11 31.95 16.80 78.41
C ALA A 11 32.67 16.25 77.15
N SER A 12 32.18 16.67 75.98
CA SER A 12 32.90 17.66 75.13
C SER A 12 31.92 18.46 74.25
N SER A 13 32.35 19.61 73.72
CA SER A 13 31.45 20.70 73.27
C SER A 13 31.36 20.90 71.75
N SER A 14 30.18 21.30 71.25
CA SER A 14 30.05 22.15 70.07
C SER A 14 28.85 23.12 70.20
N PRO A 15 28.95 24.38 69.73
CA PRO A 15 27.86 25.37 69.85
C PRO A 15 26.98 25.46 68.59
N ILE A 16 25.82 26.11 68.77
CA ILE A 16 24.75 26.35 67.79
C ILE A 16 25.21 27.28 66.65
N ASN A 17 24.85 26.96 65.38
CA ASN A 17 24.24 27.98 64.50
C ASN A 17 23.52 27.47 63.24
N SER A 18 22.59 28.32 62.75
CA SER A 18 21.94 28.35 61.43
C SER A 18 21.41 27.03 60.83
N ALA A 19 20.08 26.91 60.77
CA ALA A 19 19.42 25.91 59.91
C ALA A 19 19.55 26.27 58.42
N SER A 20 19.90 25.30 57.59
CA SER A 20 19.77 25.36 56.14
C SER A 20 18.59 24.51 55.68
N ALA A 21 17.90 24.93 54.63
CA ALA A 21 16.90 24.08 53.97
C ALA A 21 17.63 22.96 53.21
N SER A 22 17.32 21.71 53.52
CA SER A 22 17.85 20.55 52.79
C SER A 22 17.31 20.56 51.36
N ALA A 23 18.21 20.60 50.37
CA ALA A 23 17.83 20.58 48.97
C ALA A 23 17.06 19.29 48.60
N VAL A 24 16.06 19.42 47.72
CA VAL A 24 15.32 18.28 47.18
C VAL A 24 16.19 17.58 46.14
N GLU A 25 16.88 16.51 46.53
CA GLU A 25 17.64 15.69 45.60
C GLU A 25 16.72 15.00 44.58
N ASP A 26 17.11 15.05 43.30
CA ASP A 26 16.44 14.29 42.26
C ASP A 26 16.78 12.80 42.46
N PRO A 27 15.79 11.88 42.60
CA PRO A 27 16.08 10.49 42.94
C PRO A 27 16.95 9.75 41.91
N LEU A 28 17.10 10.31 40.70
CA LEU A 28 17.99 9.79 39.65
C LEU A 28 19.44 10.30 39.74
N SER A 29 19.79 11.22 40.66
CA SER A 29 21.15 11.75 40.81
C SER A 29 21.98 11.11 41.92
N SER A 30 21.45 10.12 42.67
CA SER A 30 22.21 9.41 43.71
C SER A 30 22.92 8.16 43.15
N PRO A 31 24.27 8.13 43.07
CA PRO A 31 25.00 7.02 42.43
C PRO A 31 25.12 5.75 43.29
N TYR A 32 24.44 5.68 44.45
CA TYR A 32 24.54 4.58 45.41
C TYR A 32 23.23 3.83 45.68
N ALA A 33 22.13 4.18 45.00
CA ALA A 33 20.88 3.44 45.07
C ALA A 33 20.78 2.40 43.95
N SER A 34 20.38 1.17 44.29
CA SER A 34 20.00 0.17 43.26
C SER A 34 18.71 0.62 42.57
N LEU A 35 18.63 0.50 41.24
CA LEU A 35 17.44 0.83 40.44
C LEU A 35 16.16 0.15 40.97
N ASN A 36 16.30 -1.08 41.49
CA ASN A 36 15.18 -1.86 42.03
C ASN A 36 14.72 -1.38 43.42
N SER A 37 15.40 -0.42 44.03
CA SER A 37 14.91 0.27 45.24
C SER A 37 13.86 1.34 44.94
N HIS A 38 13.67 1.69 43.66
CA HIS A 38 12.66 2.64 43.21
C HIS A 38 11.42 1.95 42.65
N CYS A 39 11.58 0.85 41.90
CA CYS A 39 10.47 0.07 41.36
C CYS A 39 10.86 -1.40 41.25
N HIS A 40 9.96 -2.30 41.63
CA HIS A 40 10.13 -3.76 41.49
C HIS A 40 10.67 -4.15 40.10
N ASP A 41 11.71 -4.99 40.02
CA ASP A 41 12.28 -5.58 38.78
C ASP A 41 12.71 -4.60 37.65
N LEU A 42 12.83 -3.30 37.93
CA LEU A 42 13.09 -2.25 36.92
C LEU A 42 14.36 -2.52 36.08
N SER A 43 15.44 -2.98 36.70
CA SER A 43 16.69 -3.33 35.99
C SER A 43 16.48 -4.41 34.93
N THR A 44 15.56 -5.34 35.17
CA THR A 44 15.27 -6.44 34.24
C THR A 44 14.35 -6.01 33.09
N LEU A 45 13.40 -5.09 33.34
CA LEU A 45 12.63 -4.47 32.25
C LEU A 45 13.54 -3.64 31.33
N GLN A 46 14.49 -2.90 31.91
CA GLN A 46 15.52 -2.17 31.16
C GLN A 46 16.41 -3.10 30.34
N ASP A 47 16.96 -4.16 30.94
CA ASP A 47 17.81 -5.14 30.24
C ASP A 47 17.08 -5.86 29.09
N LEU A 48 15.80 -6.19 29.26
CA LEU A 48 14.96 -6.74 28.17
C LEU A 48 14.76 -5.73 27.04
N ALA A 49 14.49 -4.46 27.36
CA ALA A 49 14.31 -3.41 26.35
C ALA A 49 15.61 -3.14 25.56
N CYS A 50 16.77 -3.21 26.22
CA CYS A 50 18.09 -3.10 25.59
C CYS A 50 18.44 -4.25 24.63
N ARG A 51 17.67 -5.33 24.66
CA ARG A 51 17.81 -6.51 23.80
C ARG A 51 16.68 -6.65 22.78
N GLY A 52 15.78 -5.65 22.69
CA GLY A 52 14.60 -5.69 21.84
C GLY A 52 13.59 -6.78 22.23
N ALA A 53 13.61 -7.31 23.44
CA ALA A 53 12.83 -8.47 23.86
C ALA A 53 11.38 -8.11 24.26
N TRP A 54 10.68 -7.38 23.39
CA TRP A 54 9.40 -6.72 23.67
C TRP A 54 8.28 -7.67 24.07
N ARG A 55 8.19 -8.88 23.50
CA ARG A 55 7.19 -9.90 23.91
C ARG A 55 7.41 -10.33 25.36
N THR A 56 8.68 -10.51 25.75
CA THR A 56 9.08 -10.86 27.13
C THR A 56 8.75 -9.73 28.12
N ILE A 57 8.76 -8.47 27.67
CA ILE A 57 8.31 -7.32 28.49
C ILE A 57 6.81 -7.40 28.75
N LEU A 58 5.98 -7.66 27.73
CA LEU A 58 4.53 -7.83 27.92
C LEU A 58 4.23 -8.96 28.92
N ASP A 59 4.88 -10.12 28.76
CA ASP A 59 4.72 -11.26 29.67
C ASP A 59 5.12 -10.92 31.12
N LYS A 60 6.21 -10.17 31.30
CA LYS A 60 6.69 -9.75 32.63
C LYS A 60 5.78 -8.69 33.25
N VAL A 61 5.26 -7.73 32.48
CA VAL A 61 4.27 -6.75 32.95
C VAL A 61 2.98 -7.45 33.36
N ALA A 62 2.43 -8.32 32.50
CA ALA A 62 1.22 -9.07 32.77
C ALA A 62 1.35 -9.93 34.05
N ARG A 63 2.49 -10.61 34.23
CA ARG A 63 2.79 -11.40 35.43
C ARG A 63 2.93 -10.54 36.69
N SER A 64 3.57 -9.38 36.62
CA SER A 64 3.66 -8.46 37.77
C SER A 64 2.32 -7.84 38.15
N ARG A 65 1.46 -7.55 37.16
CA ARG A 65 0.06 -7.14 37.39
C ARG A 65 -0.75 -8.27 38.05
N SER A 66 -0.71 -9.49 37.51
CA SER A 66 -1.53 -10.62 38.03
C SER A 66 -1.09 -11.11 39.42
N LEU A 67 0.20 -10.99 39.75
CA LEU A 67 0.73 -11.31 41.09
C LEU A 67 0.65 -10.14 42.08
N SER A 68 0.07 -8.99 41.70
CA SER A 68 -0.03 -7.78 42.54
C SER A 68 1.32 -7.32 43.13
N LEU A 69 2.40 -7.42 42.35
CA LEU A 69 3.77 -7.06 42.77
C LEU A 69 4.05 -5.56 42.68
N LEU A 70 3.12 -4.78 42.15
CA LEU A 70 3.18 -3.33 42.06
C LEU A 70 2.38 -2.76 43.23
N SER A 71 3.04 -1.94 44.06
CA SER A 71 2.54 -1.55 45.38
C SER A 71 2.29 -0.06 45.53
N ARG A 72 2.97 0.77 44.72
CA ARG A 72 2.90 2.23 44.74
C ARG A 72 2.51 2.77 43.35
N PRO A 73 1.72 3.86 43.25
CA PRO A 73 1.23 4.38 41.96
C PRO A 73 2.29 4.61 40.89
N HIS A 74 3.49 5.07 41.26
CA HIS A 74 4.57 5.29 40.28
C HIS A 74 5.14 3.98 39.69
N GLU A 75 5.06 2.85 40.40
CA GLU A 75 5.45 1.53 39.87
C GLU A 75 4.49 1.09 38.75
N HIS A 76 3.18 1.31 38.93
CA HIS A 76 2.17 1.07 37.89
C HIS A 76 2.42 1.92 36.65
N LEU A 77 2.72 3.21 36.82
CA LEU A 77 3.02 4.12 35.71
C LEU A 77 4.32 3.74 34.97
N ILE A 78 5.35 3.28 35.69
CA ILE A 78 6.59 2.76 35.10
C ILE A 78 6.32 1.48 34.30
N TYR A 79 5.61 0.51 34.88
CA TYR A 79 5.24 -0.73 34.19
C TYR A 79 4.35 -0.50 32.97
N LEU A 80 3.39 0.43 33.06
CA LEU A 80 2.56 0.89 31.93
C LEU A 80 3.42 1.50 30.82
N THR A 81 4.45 2.28 31.17
CA THR A 81 5.41 2.84 30.19
C THR A 81 6.11 1.72 29.40
N PHE A 82 6.60 0.67 30.08
CA PHE A 82 7.22 -0.47 29.41
C PHE A 82 6.21 -1.29 28.58
N ASN A 83 4.96 -1.41 29.04
CA ASN A 83 3.91 -2.13 28.32
C ASN A 83 3.54 -1.42 27.00
N VAL A 84 3.22 -0.12 27.07
CA VAL A 84 2.91 0.72 25.90
C VAL A 84 4.11 0.74 24.94
N LEU A 85 5.34 0.91 25.45
CA LEU A 85 6.55 0.89 24.61
C LEU A 85 6.71 -0.45 23.87
N ALA A 86 6.49 -1.58 24.55
CA ALA A 86 6.56 -2.90 23.94
C ALA A 86 5.44 -3.15 22.92
N LEU A 87 4.20 -2.69 23.18
CA LEU A 87 3.10 -2.77 22.22
C LEU A 87 3.37 -1.92 20.97
N VAL A 88 3.85 -0.67 21.13
CA VAL A 88 4.27 0.21 20.03
C VAL A 88 5.40 -0.43 19.21
N LYS A 89 6.39 -1.04 19.87
CA LYS A 89 7.50 -1.74 19.22
C LYS A 89 7.06 -2.96 18.42
N LEU A 90 6.11 -3.72 18.96
CA LEU A 90 5.45 -4.85 18.27
C LEU A 90 4.37 -4.41 17.27
N ARG A 91 4.27 -3.12 16.93
CA ARG A 91 3.30 -2.52 16.00
C ARG A 91 1.82 -2.71 16.39
N ARG A 92 1.56 -3.03 17.66
CA ARG A 92 0.22 -3.20 18.27
C ARG A 92 -0.33 -1.85 18.74
N PHE A 93 -0.46 -0.89 17.81
CA PHE A 93 -0.78 0.50 18.14
C PHE A 93 -2.18 0.69 18.75
N ALA A 94 -3.17 -0.12 18.35
CA ALA A 94 -4.51 -0.08 18.94
C ALA A 94 -4.50 -0.55 20.40
N ASP A 95 -3.84 -1.66 20.70
CA ASP A 95 -3.69 -2.19 22.05
C ASP A 95 -2.91 -1.21 22.95
N ALA A 96 -1.91 -0.51 22.40
CA ALA A 96 -1.18 0.55 23.09
C ALA A 96 -2.06 1.77 23.42
N GLN A 97 -3.11 2.01 22.63
CA GLN A 97 -4.06 3.11 22.82
C GLN A 97 -5.13 2.72 23.86
N GLN A 98 -5.57 1.47 23.89
CA GLN A 98 -6.42 0.92 24.96
C GLN A 98 -5.74 0.99 26.34
N GLU A 99 -4.43 0.77 26.41
CA GLU A 99 -3.67 0.97 27.65
C GLU A 99 -3.64 2.45 28.11
N PHE A 100 -3.74 3.43 27.19
CA PHE A 100 -3.93 4.84 27.54
C PHE A 100 -5.36 5.20 27.94
N GLU A 101 -6.38 4.50 27.40
CA GLU A 101 -7.79 4.63 27.82
C GLU A 101 -8.04 4.16 29.27
N THR A 102 -7.02 3.59 29.94
CA THR A 102 -7.03 3.30 31.38
C THR A 102 -6.48 4.44 32.25
N LEU A 103 -6.07 5.56 31.65
CA LEU A 103 -5.65 6.80 32.34
C LEU A 103 -6.67 7.92 32.11
N ASP A 104 -6.70 8.89 33.02
CA ASP A 104 -7.44 10.13 32.80
C ASP A 104 -6.71 11.00 31.75
N ASP A 105 -7.47 11.70 30.91
CA ASP A 105 -6.96 12.58 29.85
C ASP A 105 -5.92 13.61 30.34
N ASP A 106 -6.06 14.10 31.57
CA ASP A 106 -5.11 15.01 32.20
C ASP A 106 -4.02 14.28 33.00
N LEU A 107 -2.91 13.99 32.32
CA LEU A 107 -1.67 13.52 32.95
C LEU A 107 -1.01 14.58 33.87
N GLY A 108 -1.52 15.81 33.97
CA GLY A 108 -1.13 16.83 34.97
C GLY A 108 -1.87 16.71 36.31
N SER A 109 -2.97 15.95 36.35
CA SER A 109 -3.89 15.86 37.47
C SER A 109 -3.25 15.40 38.79
N LYS A 110 -3.85 15.80 39.92
CA LYS A 110 -3.28 15.60 41.27
C LYS A 110 -3.00 14.14 41.63
N GLN A 111 -3.79 13.19 41.13
CA GLN A 111 -3.59 11.76 41.37
C GLN A 111 -2.27 11.22 40.79
N TYR A 112 -1.62 11.97 39.89
CA TYR A 112 -0.31 11.62 39.35
C TYR A 112 0.84 12.43 39.97
N GLN A 113 0.61 13.03 41.15
CA GLN A 113 1.60 13.81 41.92
C GLN A 113 1.96 13.07 43.22
N PHE A 114 3.23 13.09 43.64
CA PHE A 114 3.69 12.39 44.85
C PHE A 114 2.98 12.90 46.12
N GLU A 115 2.68 14.19 46.16
CA GLU A 115 2.02 14.93 47.24
C GLU A 115 0.63 14.38 47.60
N SER A 116 -0.04 13.68 46.67
CA SER A 116 -1.37 13.09 46.88
C SER A 116 -1.34 11.77 47.65
N PHE A 117 -0.16 11.20 47.96
CA PHE A 117 -0.01 9.92 48.66
C PHE A 117 0.99 10.04 49.84
N PRO A 118 0.71 10.91 50.84
CA PRO A 118 1.65 11.18 51.94
C PRO A 118 2.04 9.91 52.71
N ASP A 119 1.08 8.99 52.92
CA ASP A 119 1.31 7.72 53.62
C ASP A 119 2.28 6.77 52.89
N GLN A 120 2.45 6.94 51.58
CA GLN A 120 3.35 6.10 50.75
C GLN A 120 4.71 6.76 50.48
N TYR A 121 4.82 8.08 50.62
CA TYR A 121 6.01 8.86 50.32
C TYR A 121 6.40 9.83 51.46
N PRO A 122 6.67 9.33 52.69
CA PRO A 122 6.84 10.16 53.90
C PRO A 122 8.04 11.14 53.87
N ASN A 123 8.93 11.05 52.88
CA ASN A 123 10.12 11.90 52.74
C ASN A 123 9.82 13.23 51.98
N ASN A 124 8.59 13.73 52.02
CA ASN A 124 8.14 14.94 51.30
C ASN A 124 8.55 14.99 49.81
N LYS A 125 8.38 13.88 49.09
CA LYS A 125 8.57 13.87 47.63
C LYS A 125 7.51 14.73 46.94
N SER A 126 7.94 15.54 45.98
CA SER A 126 7.09 16.47 45.24
C SER A 126 7.19 16.31 43.73
N GLY A 127 6.10 16.58 43.01
CA GLY A 127 6.00 16.61 41.56
C GLY A 127 5.40 15.37 40.91
N SER A 128 5.46 15.32 39.58
CA SER A 128 4.84 14.30 38.73
C SER A 128 5.46 12.91 38.89
N MET A 129 4.64 11.92 39.23
CA MET A 129 4.94 10.49 39.15
C MET A 129 4.96 9.95 37.71
N VAL A 130 4.29 10.62 36.75
CA VAL A 130 4.20 10.18 35.34
C VAL A 130 5.58 10.22 34.68
N PRO A 131 6.10 9.07 34.16
CA PRO A 131 7.36 9.05 33.43
C PRO A 131 7.33 9.92 32.17
N PHE A 132 8.44 10.60 31.87
CA PHE A 132 8.54 11.45 30.69
C PHE A 132 8.29 10.69 29.38
N ALA A 133 8.78 9.45 29.28
CA ALA A 133 8.52 8.58 28.14
C ALA A 133 7.03 8.27 27.95
N LEU A 134 6.25 8.10 29.04
CA LEU A 134 4.81 7.87 28.96
C LEU A 134 4.07 9.11 28.43
N ARG A 135 4.46 10.30 28.89
CA ARG A 135 3.92 11.59 28.37
C ARG A 135 4.20 11.76 26.87
N TRP A 136 5.40 11.39 26.41
CA TRP A 136 5.74 11.43 24.99
C TRP A 136 5.01 10.37 24.18
N LEU A 137 4.92 9.12 24.65
CA LEU A 137 4.15 8.05 24.00
C LEU A 137 2.67 8.43 23.86
N HIS A 138 2.06 9.04 24.89
CA HIS A 138 0.68 9.54 24.86
C HIS A 138 0.45 10.62 23.79
N ALA A 139 1.47 11.45 23.55
CA ALA A 139 1.45 12.49 22.53
C ALA A 139 1.76 11.95 21.12
N HIS A 140 2.61 10.93 20.99
CA HIS A 140 3.04 10.38 19.71
C HIS A 140 2.07 9.35 19.13
N LEU A 141 1.44 8.51 19.96
CA LEU A 141 0.64 7.37 19.50
C LEU A 141 -0.52 7.73 18.55
N PRO A 142 -1.26 8.84 18.72
CA PRO A 142 -2.33 9.20 17.78
C PRO A 142 -1.84 9.36 16.35
N PHE A 143 -0.61 9.84 16.12
CA PHE A 143 -0.03 9.99 14.78
C PHE A 143 0.12 8.64 14.06
N THR A 144 0.52 7.58 14.78
CA THR A 144 0.64 6.23 14.19
C THR A 144 -0.71 5.56 13.92
N LEU A 145 -1.77 6.04 14.58
CA LEU A 145 -3.17 5.64 14.32
C LEU A 145 -3.88 6.52 13.27
N GLY A 146 -3.21 7.57 12.79
CA GLY A 146 -3.70 8.48 11.75
C GLY A 146 -4.28 9.81 12.25
N ASP A 147 -4.50 9.98 13.55
CA ASP A 147 -4.89 11.27 14.13
C ASP A 147 -3.66 12.16 14.39
N ARG A 148 -3.37 12.96 13.37
CA ARG A 148 -2.22 13.87 13.35
C ARG A 148 -2.45 15.12 14.19
N GLN A 149 -3.71 15.57 14.32
CA GLN A 149 -4.04 16.82 15.00
C GLN A 149 -3.91 16.62 16.51
N LEU A 150 -4.54 15.56 17.04
CA LEU A 150 -4.44 15.20 18.45
C LEU A 150 -2.99 14.96 18.88
N SER A 151 -2.16 14.37 18.00
CA SER A 151 -0.73 14.19 18.28
C SER A 151 0.03 15.52 18.38
N LEU A 152 -0.13 16.42 17.39
CA LEU A 152 0.51 17.73 17.42
C LEU A 152 0.08 18.55 18.65
N ASP A 153 -1.22 18.59 18.95
CA ASP A 153 -1.75 19.33 20.10
C ASP A 153 -1.18 18.79 21.42
N ARG A 154 -1.15 17.46 21.61
CA ARG A 154 -0.51 16.82 22.78
C ARG A 154 1.00 17.09 22.86
N LEU A 155 1.72 17.14 21.72
CA LEU A 155 3.14 17.48 21.68
C LEU A 155 3.39 18.96 22.05
N TYR A 156 2.56 19.89 21.60
CA TYR A 156 2.65 21.30 22.01
C TYR A 156 2.31 21.51 23.50
N VAL A 157 1.33 20.78 24.04
CA VAL A 157 1.05 20.75 25.49
C VAL A 157 2.24 20.20 26.29
N LEU A 158 2.88 19.12 25.81
CA LEU A 158 4.08 18.56 26.43
C LEU A 158 5.26 19.55 26.38
N LEU A 159 5.44 20.28 25.28
CA LEU A 159 6.45 21.33 25.16
C LEU A 159 6.20 22.49 26.13
N HIS A 160 4.94 22.89 26.33
CA HIS A 160 4.57 23.89 27.34
C HIS A 160 4.90 23.41 28.76
N PHE A 161 4.53 22.18 29.11
CA PHE A 161 4.84 21.56 30.40
C PHE A 161 6.35 21.51 30.70
N ILE A 162 7.18 21.15 29.72
CA ILE A 162 8.65 21.16 29.86
C ILE A 162 9.16 22.57 30.15
N ARG A 163 8.64 23.58 29.42
CA ARG A 163 9.08 24.98 29.55
C ARG A 163 8.72 25.57 30.91
N ASP A 164 7.52 25.31 31.40
CA ASP A 164 7.10 25.75 32.74
C ASP A 164 7.91 25.06 33.84
N THR A 165 8.11 23.74 33.73
CA THR A 165 8.95 22.95 34.67
C THR A 165 10.41 23.44 34.70
N LYS A 166 10.94 23.92 33.57
CA LYS A 166 12.27 24.55 33.48
C LYS A 166 12.30 25.95 34.13
N LEU A 167 11.22 26.72 33.97
CA LEU A 167 11.11 28.08 34.52
C LEU A 167 10.91 28.11 36.05
N SER A 168 10.23 27.11 36.63
CA SER A 168 10.14 26.91 38.08
C SER A 168 11.49 26.46 38.65
N ARG A 169 12.07 25.36 38.15
CA ARG A 169 13.37 24.83 38.65
C ARG A 169 14.54 25.84 38.56
N ASN A 170 14.50 26.79 37.62
CA ASN A 170 15.46 27.91 37.56
C ASN A 170 15.37 28.90 38.74
N ARG A 171 14.29 28.89 39.54
CA ARG A 171 14.09 29.77 40.71
C ARG A 171 14.50 29.09 42.01
N ASP A 172 14.35 27.77 42.09
CA ASP A 172 14.40 27.00 43.34
C ASP A 172 15.82 26.47 43.69
N SER A 173 16.88 27.08 43.14
CA SER A 173 18.29 26.72 43.37
C SER A 173 18.66 25.25 43.06
N VAL A 174 17.97 24.64 42.09
CA VAL A 174 18.16 23.23 41.70
C VAL A 174 19.51 23.03 40.98
N THR A 175 20.10 21.85 41.11
CA THR A 175 21.39 21.48 40.47
C THR A 175 21.36 21.61 38.95
N GLU A 176 22.47 22.09 38.39
CA GLU A 176 22.65 22.37 36.95
C GLU A 176 22.35 21.14 36.06
N ILE A 177 22.71 19.95 36.54
CA ILE A 177 22.41 18.64 35.92
C ILE A 177 20.91 18.46 35.64
N SER A 178 20.03 18.93 36.53
CA SER A 178 18.59 18.83 36.37
C SER A 178 18.08 19.75 35.26
N ILE A 179 18.64 20.96 35.14
CA ILE A 179 18.26 21.95 34.13
C ILE A 179 18.71 21.51 32.74
N ASP A 180 19.91 20.91 32.62
CA ASP A 180 20.39 20.27 31.38
C ASP A 180 19.50 19.10 30.94
N LEU A 181 19.07 18.23 31.87
CA LEU A 181 18.14 17.13 31.56
C LEU A 181 16.81 17.64 30.99
N TRP A 182 16.25 18.73 31.54
CA TRP A 182 15.03 19.36 30.99
C TRP A 182 15.28 20.09 29.66
N ARG A 183 16.47 20.68 29.44
CA ARG A 183 16.87 21.25 28.13
C ARG A 183 16.92 20.17 27.05
N LYS A 184 17.50 19.00 27.35
CA LYS A 184 17.53 17.83 26.45
C LYS A 184 16.13 17.33 26.11
N ARG A 185 15.20 17.31 27.08
CA ARG A 185 13.77 17.00 26.86
C ARG A 185 13.07 18.02 25.98
N GLU A 186 13.37 19.31 26.14
CA GLU A 186 12.82 20.37 25.29
C GLU A 186 13.27 20.21 23.83
N THR A 187 14.58 20.06 23.59
CA THR A 187 15.13 19.75 22.27
C THR A 187 14.47 18.51 21.66
N PHE A 188 14.31 17.43 22.44
CA PHE A 188 13.67 16.20 21.97
C PHE A 188 12.22 16.39 21.49
N VAL A 189 11.38 17.10 22.25
CA VAL A 189 9.97 17.32 21.85
C VAL A 189 9.85 18.28 20.68
N ILE A 190 10.68 19.33 20.60
CA ILE A 190 10.74 20.19 19.41
C ILE A 190 11.21 19.39 18.20
N ASN A 191 12.18 18.47 18.36
CA ASN A 191 12.65 17.58 17.30
C ASN A 191 11.52 16.67 16.78
N SER A 192 10.68 16.11 17.67
CA SER A 192 9.48 15.34 17.32
C SER A 192 8.45 16.16 16.54
N ILE A 193 8.09 17.36 17.03
CA ILE A 193 7.14 18.29 16.37
C ILE A 193 7.64 18.64 14.96
N VAL A 194 8.93 18.97 14.83
CA VAL A 194 9.55 19.26 13.53
C VAL A 194 9.52 18.04 12.61
N SER A 195 9.74 16.81 13.11
CA SER A 195 9.61 15.59 12.28
C SER A 195 8.17 15.36 11.80
N HIS A 196 7.15 15.62 12.63
CA HIS A 196 5.73 15.50 12.21
C HIS A 196 5.41 16.47 11.06
N HIS A 197 5.78 17.75 11.20
CA HIS A 197 5.61 18.75 10.13
C HIS A 197 6.45 18.44 8.87
N LEU A 198 7.64 17.82 9.01
CA LEU A 198 8.46 17.39 7.86
C LEU A 198 7.85 16.24 7.07
N THR A 199 7.25 15.24 7.74
CA THR A 199 6.52 14.15 7.05
C THR A 199 5.35 14.69 6.22
N LEU A 200 4.75 15.81 6.63
CA LEU A 200 3.71 16.54 5.88
C LEU A 200 4.26 17.56 4.86
N LYS A 201 5.59 17.68 4.73
CA LYS A 201 6.29 18.65 3.85
C LYS A 201 5.99 20.11 4.17
N GLU A 202 5.66 20.42 5.42
CA GLU A 202 5.29 21.76 5.90
C GLU A 202 6.53 22.63 6.19
N PHE A 203 7.48 22.67 5.25
CA PHE A 203 8.82 23.25 5.44
C PHE A 203 8.82 24.68 6.00
N LYS A 204 7.81 25.50 5.71
CA LYS A 204 7.65 26.85 6.27
C LYS A 204 7.49 26.84 7.81
N VAL A 205 6.72 25.90 8.34
CA VAL A 205 6.50 25.73 9.79
C VAL A 205 7.80 25.24 10.44
N CYS A 206 8.44 24.23 9.84
CA CYS A 206 9.73 23.70 10.29
C CYS A 206 10.81 24.79 10.33
N LEU A 207 10.93 25.61 9.28
CA LEU A 207 11.88 26.73 9.22
C LEU A 207 11.59 27.81 10.27
N TYR A 208 10.32 28.11 10.53
CA TYR A 208 9.94 29.08 11.57
C TYR A 208 10.31 28.57 12.97
N LEU A 209 9.88 27.35 13.31
CA LEU A 209 10.19 26.70 14.59
C LEU A 209 11.71 26.60 14.79
N LEU A 210 12.44 25.98 13.86
CA LEU A 210 13.88 25.79 13.97
C LEU A 210 14.64 27.11 14.11
N LYS A 211 14.32 28.15 13.33
CA LYS A 211 14.96 29.48 13.47
C LYS A 211 14.65 30.13 14.82
N SER A 212 13.42 29.99 15.32
CA SER A 212 13.02 30.57 16.61
C SER A 212 13.62 29.85 17.83
N GLU A 213 14.03 28.59 17.70
CA GLU A 213 14.53 27.77 18.82
C GLU A 213 16.07 27.60 18.80
N THR A 214 16.69 27.55 17.62
CA THR A 214 18.16 27.61 17.50
C THR A 214 18.74 28.88 18.10
N SER A 215 18.02 30.01 18.04
CA SER A 215 18.41 31.27 18.70
C SER A 215 18.26 31.28 20.23
N LYS A 216 17.80 30.18 20.85
CA LYS A 216 17.53 30.07 22.30
C LYS A 216 18.27 28.91 22.98
N LEU A 217 18.51 27.82 22.25
CA LEU A 217 18.99 26.56 22.81
C LEU A 217 20.49 26.31 22.60
N GLU A 218 21.12 27.00 21.65
CA GLU A 218 22.55 26.83 21.25
C GLU A 218 22.96 25.37 21.01
N ASP A 219 22.04 24.54 20.54
CA ASP A 219 22.27 23.12 20.28
C ASP A 219 22.78 22.85 18.85
N PRO A 220 23.98 22.25 18.68
CA PRO A 220 24.49 21.85 17.38
C PRO A 220 23.54 20.94 16.58
N PHE A 221 22.79 20.04 17.21
CA PHE A 221 21.90 19.12 16.49
C PHE A 221 20.70 19.86 15.88
N MET A 222 20.10 20.82 16.60
CA MET A 222 19.03 21.68 16.08
C MET A 222 19.52 22.66 14.99
N VAL A 223 20.71 23.25 15.13
CA VAL A 223 21.32 24.08 14.06
C VAL A 223 21.61 23.22 12.82
N SER A 224 22.05 21.98 13.03
CA SER A 224 22.19 21.00 11.97
C SER A 224 20.85 20.74 11.28
N LYS A 225 19.78 20.38 12.02
CA LYS A 225 18.42 20.15 11.48
C LYS A 225 17.88 21.36 10.71
N LEU A 226 18.17 22.59 11.15
CA LEU A 226 17.86 23.81 10.38
C LEU A 226 18.52 23.78 8.99
N GLY A 227 19.79 23.41 8.88
CA GLY A 227 20.50 23.23 7.62
C GLY A 227 19.86 22.18 6.70
N TYR A 228 19.49 20.99 7.23
CA TYR A 228 18.77 19.96 6.47
C TYR A 228 17.44 20.46 5.89
N VAL A 229 16.67 21.24 6.68
CA VAL A 229 15.37 21.78 6.25
C VAL A 229 15.53 22.95 5.27
N GLN A 230 16.53 23.82 5.45
CA GLN A 230 16.87 24.84 4.47
C GLN A 230 17.24 24.23 3.12
N MET A 231 18.01 23.14 3.13
CA MET A 231 18.39 22.46 1.90
C MET A 231 17.18 21.85 1.18
N GLN A 232 16.24 21.23 1.90
CA GLN A 232 14.95 20.76 1.34
C GLN A 232 14.06 21.88 0.82
N TYR A 233 14.24 23.11 1.32
CA TYR A 233 13.55 24.29 0.83
C TYR A 233 14.28 24.96 -0.36
N GLY A 234 15.45 24.44 -0.77
CA GLY A 234 16.30 25.00 -1.81
C GLY A 234 17.17 26.19 -1.38
N ASP A 235 17.26 26.48 -0.08
CA ASP A 235 18.12 27.52 0.51
C ASP A 235 19.52 26.96 0.78
N LEU A 236 20.28 26.67 -0.29
CA LEU A 236 21.60 26.04 -0.21
C LEU A 236 22.63 26.91 0.54
N GLU A 237 22.62 28.23 0.31
CA GLU A 237 23.52 29.16 1.01
C GLU A 237 23.12 29.37 2.47
N GLY A 238 21.84 29.23 2.81
CA GLY A 238 21.39 29.09 4.20
C GLY A 238 21.90 27.82 4.85
N ALA A 239 21.73 26.67 4.18
CA ALA A 239 22.16 25.37 4.68
C ALA A 239 23.67 25.33 4.97
N LYS A 240 24.52 25.82 4.05
CA LYS A 240 25.97 25.98 4.25
C LYS A 240 26.28 26.79 5.52
N ARG A 241 25.70 27.99 5.67
CA ARG A 241 25.92 28.85 6.83
C ARG A 241 25.51 28.19 8.15
N SER A 242 24.45 27.39 8.15
CA SER A 242 24.06 26.59 9.31
C SER A 242 25.03 25.45 9.60
N PHE A 243 25.52 24.73 8.59
CA PHE A 243 26.53 23.68 8.78
C PHE A 243 27.90 24.23 9.22
N GLU A 244 28.34 25.37 8.68
CA GLU A 244 29.50 26.11 9.17
C GLU A 244 29.35 26.59 10.63
N LEU A 245 28.12 26.93 11.04
CA LEU A 245 27.85 27.31 12.43
C LEU A 245 27.95 26.10 13.35
N VAL A 246 27.45 24.93 12.95
CA VAL A 246 27.66 23.66 13.66
C VAL A 246 29.14 23.36 13.82
N GLU A 247 29.94 23.48 12.76
CA GLU A 247 31.39 23.28 12.81
C GLU A 247 32.05 24.22 13.84
N LYS A 248 31.78 25.53 13.76
CA LYS A 248 32.29 26.54 14.71
C LYS A 248 31.80 26.36 16.15
N MET A 249 30.66 25.68 16.36
CA MET A 249 30.17 25.31 17.70
C MET A 249 30.91 24.08 18.25
N VAL A 250 31.21 23.09 17.40
CA VAL A 250 31.97 21.90 17.78
C VAL A 250 33.45 22.25 18.04
N GLU A 251 34.09 23.05 17.19
CA GLU A 251 35.48 23.53 17.40
C GLU A 251 35.64 24.22 18.76
N LYS A 252 34.69 25.09 19.15
CA LYS A 252 34.68 25.75 20.47
C LYS A 252 34.54 24.78 21.64
N SER A 253 33.91 23.62 21.43
CA SER A 253 33.75 22.59 22.47
C SER A 253 34.99 21.72 22.66
N GLU A 254 35.97 21.75 21.74
CA GLU A 254 37.21 20.96 21.84
C GLU A 254 38.21 21.52 22.87
N GLY A 255 37.96 22.69 23.44
CA GLY A 255 38.81 23.32 24.45
C GLY A 255 38.84 22.62 25.83
N GLY A 256 38.12 21.50 26.02
CA GLY A 256 38.09 20.73 27.25
C GLY A 256 37.99 19.21 27.02
N ASP A 257 38.73 18.44 27.82
CA ASP A 257 38.84 16.98 27.88
C ASP A 257 38.48 16.17 26.61
N ALA A 258 39.50 15.89 25.81
CA ALA A 258 39.42 15.25 24.49
C ALA A 258 39.03 13.75 24.47
N ASN A 259 38.49 13.18 25.55
CA ASN A 259 38.37 11.72 25.74
C ASN A 259 36.95 11.24 26.15
N SER A 260 35.89 11.82 25.56
CA SER A 260 34.51 11.39 25.78
C SER A 260 33.76 11.04 24.50
N ASN A 261 32.85 10.06 24.57
CA ASN A 261 31.95 9.65 23.47
C ASN A 261 31.00 10.78 22.99
N SER A 262 30.92 11.91 23.69
CA SER A 262 30.18 13.09 23.21
C SER A 262 30.89 13.76 22.02
N ASN A 263 32.22 13.80 22.06
CA ASN A 263 33.05 14.51 21.07
C ASN A 263 33.05 13.78 19.70
N SER A 264 33.08 12.43 19.70
CA SER A 264 32.96 11.64 18.45
C SER A 264 31.61 11.81 17.75
N ASN A 265 30.50 11.83 18.49
CA ASN A 265 29.16 12.08 17.92
C ASN A 265 29.06 13.46 17.26
N LEU A 266 29.62 14.50 17.90
CA LEU A 266 29.66 15.85 17.34
C LEU A 266 30.55 15.96 16.10
N LYS A 267 31.70 15.27 16.08
CA LYS A 267 32.57 15.19 14.89
C LYS A 267 31.93 14.45 13.73
N ASN A 268 31.12 13.43 13.99
CA ASN A 268 30.33 12.76 12.94
C ASN A 268 29.16 13.63 12.48
N LEU A 269 28.55 14.45 13.33
CA LEU A 269 27.55 15.45 12.90
C LEU A 269 28.15 16.41 11.86
N VAL A 270 29.36 16.94 12.11
CA VAL A 270 30.08 17.80 11.14
C VAL A 270 30.43 17.04 9.86
N GLY A 271 30.99 15.82 9.97
CA GLY A 271 31.34 15.00 8.79
C GLY A 271 30.14 14.65 7.91
N ARG A 272 29.01 14.21 8.51
CA ARG A 272 27.74 13.96 7.79
C ARG A 272 27.24 15.22 7.07
N ASN A 273 27.36 16.41 7.68
CA ASN A 273 26.95 17.68 7.07
C ASN A 273 27.83 18.06 5.85
N LYS A 274 29.15 17.83 5.93
CA LYS A 274 30.08 18.02 4.80
C LYS A 274 29.77 17.02 3.67
N ALA A 275 29.65 15.74 4.00
CA ALA A 275 29.28 14.68 3.05
C ALA A 275 27.99 15.00 2.28
N LEU A 276 26.98 15.50 2.99
CA LEU A 276 25.68 15.89 2.43
C LEU A 276 25.77 17.13 1.52
N THR A 277 26.67 18.07 1.84
CA THR A 277 26.95 19.23 0.99
C THR A 277 27.60 18.79 -0.33
N TYR A 278 28.56 17.86 -0.27
CA TYR A 278 29.16 17.25 -1.46
C TYR A 278 28.15 16.44 -2.29
N LEU A 279 27.26 15.66 -1.64
CA LEU A 279 26.16 14.93 -2.28
C LEU A 279 25.25 15.86 -3.11
N VAL A 280 24.83 17.00 -2.55
CA VAL A 280 24.01 17.98 -3.28
C VAL A 280 24.80 18.67 -4.40
N GLY A 281 26.11 18.87 -4.20
CA GLY A 281 27.05 19.26 -5.26
C GLY A 281 27.31 18.20 -6.34
N LYS A 282 26.79 16.97 -6.16
CA LYS A 282 27.05 15.76 -6.97
C LYS A 282 28.49 15.27 -6.94
N ASP A 283 29.29 15.73 -5.98
CA ASP A 283 30.61 15.15 -5.70
C ASP A 283 30.45 13.93 -4.77
N TYR A 284 29.99 12.83 -5.36
CA TYR A 284 29.81 11.57 -4.64
C TYR A 284 31.15 10.99 -4.13
N VAL A 285 32.28 11.36 -4.73
CA VAL A 285 33.62 10.88 -4.31
C VAL A 285 34.03 11.52 -2.99
N SER A 286 33.88 12.84 -2.86
CA SER A 286 34.12 13.54 -1.59
C SER A 286 33.07 13.18 -0.54
N ALA A 287 31.81 12.96 -0.94
CA ALA A 287 30.77 12.47 -0.03
C ALA A 287 31.10 11.07 0.55
N VAL A 288 31.57 10.11 -0.27
CA VAL A 288 32.02 8.79 0.21
C VAL A 288 33.14 8.91 1.23
N ARG A 289 34.15 9.77 0.98
CA ARG A 289 35.28 9.98 1.90
C ARG A 289 34.87 10.54 3.26
N GLU A 290 33.97 11.53 3.29
CA GLU A 290 33.47 12.11 4.54
C GLU A 290 32.60 11.11 5.33
N TYR A 291 31.77 10.29 4.66
CA TYR A 291 31.02 9.22 5.32
C TYR A 291 31.94 8.08 5.80
N GLU A 292 32.98 7.74 5.05
CA GLU A 292 34.00 6.76 5.46
C GLU A 292 34.76 7.23 6.72
N ALA A 293 35.18 8.49 6.76
CA ALA A 293 35.79 9.09 7.95
C ALA A 293 34.82 9.16 9.15
N CYS A 294 33.50 9.17 8.93
CA CYS A 294 32.51 9.00 10.02
C CYS A 294 32.45 7.55 10.51
N MET A 295 32.46 6.57 9.59
CA MET A 295 32.47 5.13 9.92
C MET A 295 33.75 4.68 10.65
N GLU A 296 34.88 5.31 10.38
CA GLU A 296 36.15 5.07 11.09
C GLU A 296 36.10 5.56 12.56
N ARG A 297 35.29 6.59 12.85
CA ARG A 297 35.13 7.18 14.19
C ARG A 297 34.03 6.50 15.01
N ASP A 298 32.91 6.14 14.37
CA ASP A 298 31.83 5.34 14.93
C ASP A 298 31.39 4.29 13.90
N ALA A 299 31.85 3.05 14.07
CA ALA A 299 31.47 1.92 13.24
C ALA A 299 29.98 1.53 13.38
N SER A 300 29.23 2.17 14.29
CA SER A 300 27.78 2.04 14.46
C SER A 300 26.98 3.18 13.81
N ASP A 301 27.63 4.10 13.08
CA ASP A 301 27.00 5.24 12.39
C ASP A 301 26.19 4.77 11.17
N PHE A 302 24.98 4.27 11.42
CA PHE A 302 24.08 3.74 10.39
C PHE A 302 23.72 4.78 9.31
N VAL A 303 23.73 6.07 9.65
CA VAL A 303 23.48 7.17 8.71
C VAL A 303 24.65 7.31 7.73
N ALA A 304 25.88 7.31 8.22
CA ALA A 304 27.07 7.31 7.35
C ALA A 304 27.17 6.03 6.51
N ILE A 305 26.91 4.85 7.10
CA ILE A 305 26.89 3.56 6.42
C ILE A 305 25.90 3.56 5.24
N ASN A 306 24.64 3.91 5.52
CA ASN A 306 23.59 3.93 4.51
C ASN A 306 23.89 4.94 3.40
N ASN A 307 24.31 6.16 3.76
CA ASN A 307 24.54 7.21 2.79
C ASN A 307 25.81 6.98 1.96
N LYS A 308 26.85 6.33 2.52
CA LYS A 308 28.01 5.84 1.77
C LYS A 308 27.58 4.84 0.68
N ALA A 309 26.75 3.86 1.02
CA ALA A 309 26.21 2.90 0.05
C ALA A 309 25.40 3.61 -1.06
N LEU A 310 24.49 4.52 -0.70
CA LEU A 310 23.76 5.32 -1.70
C LEU A 310 24.70 6.12 -2.63
N CYS A 311 25.78 6.72 -2.11
CA CYS A 311 26.78 7.40 -2.94
C CYS A 311 27.53 6.43 -3.87
N LEU A 312 27.91 5.23 -3.40
CA LEU A 312 28.55 4.19 -4.23
C LEU A 312 27.61 3.70 -5.34
N MET A 313 26.32 3.51 -5.04
CA MET A 313 25.28 3.21 -6.03
C MET A 313 25.17 4.32 -7.08
N TYR A 314 25.21 5.61 -6.71
CA TYR A 314 25.23 6.73 -7.67
C TYR A 314 26.53 6.81 -8.49
N LEU A 315 27.67 6.35 -7.93
CA LEU A 315 28.93 6.14 -8.67
C LEU A 315 28.91 4.88 -9.57
N ARG A 316 27.79 4.13 -9.58
CA ARG A 316 27.59 2.84 -10.27
C ARG A 316 28.38 1.65 -9.70
N ASP A 317 29.00 1.80 -8.53
CA ASP A 317 29.60 0.68 -7.82
C ASP A 317 28.57 -0.01 -6.91
N LEU A 318 27.71 -0.79 -7.54
CA LEU A 318 26.70 -1.57 -6.85
C LEU A 318 27.32 -2.70 -6.01
N SER A 319 28.53 -3.17 -6.34
CA SER A 319 29.21 -4.24 -5.62
C SER A 319 29.67 -3.77 -4.24
N ASP A 320 30.40 -2.66 -4.18
CA ASP A 320 30.90 -2.12 -2.91
C ASP A 320 29.78 -1.42 -2.12
N SER A 321 28.76 -0.89 -2.81
CA SER A 321 27.51 -0.44 -2.17
C SER A 321 26.83 -1.56 -1.36
N ILE A 322 26.69 -2.75 -1.93
CA ILE A 322 26.11 -3.91 -1.23
C ILE A 322 27.01 -4.35 -0.07
N LYS A 323 28.31 -4.52 -0.30
CA LYS A 323 29.29 -4.93 0.73
C LYS A 323 29.30 -4.00 1.95
N VAL A 324 29.11 -2.69 1.77
CA VAL A 324 29.04 -1.72 2.88
C VAL A 324 27.84 -1.99 3.78
N LEU A 325 26.68 -2.35 3.22
CA LEU A 325 25.48 -2.65 4.01
C LEU A 325 25.53 -4.04 4.64
N GLU A 326 26.02 -5.05 3.91
CA GLU A 326 26.21 -6.41 4.44
C GLU A 326 27.22 -6.42 5.59
N SER A 327 28.39 -5.78 5.41
CA SER A 327 29.42 -5.67 6.46
C SER A 327 28.92 -4.97 7.71
N ALA A 328 27.97 -4.04 7.59
CA ALA A 328 27.36 -3.36 8.73
C ALA A 328 26.43 -4.29 9.51
N LEU A 329 25.57 -5.03 8.81
CA LEU A 329 24.66 -6.03 9.41
C LEU A 329 25.44 -7.15 10.09
N GLU A 330 26.56 -7.61 9.52
CA GLU A 330 27.42 -8.62 10.14
C GLU A 330 28.16 -8.11 11.39
N ARG A 331 28.72 -6.89 11.35
CA ARG A 331 29.59 -6.36 12.42
C ARG A 331 28.84 -5.77 13.59
N VAL A 332 27.73 -5.07 13.34
CA VAL A 332 26.96 -4.34 14.36
C VAL A 332 25.45 -4.58 14.20
N PRO A 333 24.98 -5.85 14.19
CA PRO A 333 23.61 -6.22 13.85
C PRO A 333 22.53 -5.43 14.60
N THR A 334 22.67 -5.25 15.92
CA THR A 334 21.70 -4.55 16.77
C THR A 334 21.67 -3.02 16.59
N VAL A 335 22.47 -2.46 15.67
CA VAL A 335 22.48 -1.02 15.35
C VAL A 335 22.36 -0.76 13.84
N ALA A 336 22.88 -1.66 12.99
CA ALA A 336 22.71 -1.59 11.54
C ALA A 336 21.36 -2.13 11.06
N LEU A 337 20.64 -2.93 11.86
CA LEU A 337 19.31 -3.43 11.51
C LEU A 337 18.25 -2.32 11.63
N ASN A 338 18.23 -1.45 10.63
CA ASN A 338 17.22 -0.41 10.42
C ASN A 338 16.39 -0.77 9.17
N GLU A 339 15.07 -0.58 9.23
CA GLU A 339 14.16 -0.86 8.11
C GLU A 339 14.59 -0.17 6.81
N THR A 340 15.08 1.07 6.89
CA THR A 340 15.57 1.84 5.74
C THR A 340 16.83 1.22 5.12
N LEU A 341 17.74 0.73 5.95
CA LEU A 341 18.98 0.08 5.50
C LEU A 341 18.67 -1.27 4.84
N VAL A 342 17.78 -2.06 5.44
CA VAL A 342 17.34 -3.34 4.89
C VAL A 342 16.55 -3.15 3.59
N VAL A 343 15.65 -2.17 3.51
CA VAL A 343 14.94 -1.82 2.26
C VAL A 343 15.92 -1.40 1.17
N ASN A 344 16.94 -0.59 1.49
CA ASN A 344 17.96 -0.19 0.53
C ASN A 344 18.83 -1.38 0.08
N LEU A 345 19.26 -2.26 0.97
CA LEU A 345 19.98 -3.49 0.63
C LEU A 345 19.12 -4.44 -0.23
N CYS A 346 17.85 -4.64 0.15
CA CYS A 346 16.89 -5.41 -0.63
C CYS A 346 16.60 -4.81 -2.02
N SER A 347 16.66 -3.49 -2.16
CA SER A 347 16.58 -2.78 -3.44
C SER A 347 17.84 -3.04 -4.28
N MET A 348 19.03 -2.94 -3.68
CA MET A 348 20.30 -3.22 -4.35
C MET A 348 20.43 -4.69 -4.78
N TYR A 349 19.90 -5.65 -4.01
CA TYR A 349 19.83 -7.06 -4.41
C TYR A 349 18.99 -7.27 -5.68
N GLU A 350 17.85 -6.58 -5.84
CA GLU A 350 17.04 -6.62 -7.07
C GLU A 350 17.75 -6.02 -8.28
N LEU A 351 18.65 -5.05 -8.06
CA LEU A 351 19.48 -4.45 -9.11
C LEU A 351 20.72 -5.31 -9.48
N ALA A 352 21.23 -6.12 -8.54
CA ALA A 352 22.49 -6.84 -8.70
C ALA A 352 22.33 -8.33 -9.08
N TYR A 353 21.27 -8.99 -8.63
CA TYR A 353 21.21 -10.46 -8.60
C TYR A 353 19.92 -11.03 -9.19
N VAL A 354 20.05 -11.93 -10.17
CA VAL A 354 18.91 -12.65 -10.78
C VAL A 354 18.19 -13.53 -9.75
N ASN A 355 18.90 -14.04 -8.75
CA ASN A 355 18.37 -14.83 -7.63
C ASN A 355 18.08 -13.98 -6.37
N HIS A 356 17.79 -12.69 -6.52
CA HIS A 356 17.49 -11.76 -5.41
C HIS A 356 16.47 -12.30 -4.41
N ALA A 357 15.48 -13.09 -4.84
CA ALA A 357 14.47 -13.69 -3.97
C ALA A 357 15.07 -14.63 -2.90
N ASP A 358 16.02 -15.49 -3.27
CA ASP A 358 16.68 -16.42 -2.33
C ASP A 358 17.63 -15.68 -1.38
N ILE A 359 18.28 -14.62 -1.86
CA ILE A 359 19.16 -13.77 -1.06
C ILE A 359 18.30 -12.99 -0.03
N LYS A 360 17.18 -12.38 -0.45
CA LYS A 360 16.20 -11.74 0.45
C LYS A 360 15.62 -12.72 1.47
N LYS A 361 15.30 -13.95 1.06
CA LYS A 361 14.82 -15.02 1.96
C LYS A 361 15.88 -15.44 2.98
N THR A 362 17.14 -15.50 2.58
CA THR A 362 18.29 -15.76 3.47
C THR A 362 18.46 -14.62 4.47
N LEU A 363 18.44 -13.37 4.01
CA LEU A 363 18.49 -12.18 4.87
C LEU A 363 17.30 -12.15 5.85
N SER A 364 16.06 -12.36 5.39
CA SER A 364 14.89 -12.43 6.27
C SER A 364 15.00 -13.54 7.32
N THR A 365 15.61 -14.68 6.98
CA THR A 365 15.84 -15.80 7.90
C THR A 365 16.92 -15.47 8.93
N TRP A 366 17.93 -14.67 8.57
CA TRP A 366 18.93 -14.14 9.48
C TRP A 366 18.34 -13.08 10.42
N ILE A 367 17.59 -12.10 9.88
CA ILE A 367 16.89 -11.05 10.64
C ILE A 367 15.98 -11.68 11.71
N ALA A 368 15.16 -12.66 11.32
CA ALA A 368 14.24 -13.36 12.24
C ALA A 368 14.95 -14.16 13.36
N ARG A 369 16.26 -14.41 13.26
CA ARG A 369 17.09 -15.00 14.33
C ARG A 369 17.78 -13.95 15.20
N VAL A 370 18.03 -12.76 14.66
CA VAL A 370 18.81 -11.68 15.28
C VAL A 370 17.93 -10.70 16.04
N ALA A 371 16.75 -10.37 15.52
CA ALA A 371 15.79 -9.45 16.15
C ALA A 371 14.33 -9.88 15.88
N PRO A 372 13.85 -10.98 16.49
CA PRO A 372 12.51 -11.54 16.22
C PRO A 372 11.33 -10.66 16.68
N ASP A 373 11.61 -9.67 17.53
CA ASP A 373 10.62 -8.79 18.18
C ASP A 373 10.72 -7.31 17.73
N ASP A 374 11.85 -6.90 17.13
CA ASP A 374 12.24 -5.48 16.94
C ASP A 374 12.41 -5.08 15.46
N PHE A 375 11.99 -5.94 14.52
CA PHE A 375 12.03 -5.70 13.08
C PHE A 375 10.83 -6.31 12.36
N ASP A 376 10.18 -5.53 11.48
CA ASP A 376 9.06 -6.00 10.66
C ASP A 376 9.55 -6.62 9.35
N THR A 377 9.40 -7.94 9.22
CA THR A 377 9.82 -8.70 8.03
C THR A 377 9.00 -8.40 6.77
N SER A 378 7.84 -7.73 6.87
CA SER A 378 7.12 -7.23 5.68
C SER A 378 7.93 -6.20 4.90
N SER A 379 8.84 -5.48 5.57
CA SER A 379 9.81 -4.56 4.95
C SER A 379 10.73 -5.23 3.91
N VAL A 380 10.95 -6.55 4.03
CA VAL A 380 11.76 -7.34 3.08
C VAL A 380 10.95 -7.70 1.82
N LEU A 381 9.61 -7.74 1.95
CA LEU A 381 8.66 -8.07 0.88
C LEU A 381 8.19 -6.83 0.10
N PHE A 382 8.11 -5.66 0.75
CA PHE A 382 7.53 -4.43 0.18
C PHE A 382 8.57 -3.46 -0.43
N VAL A 383 9.09 -3.78 -1.63
CA VAL A 383 10.07 -2.91 -2.34
C VAL A 383 9.57 -2.36 -3.68
N VAL A 384 8.67 -3.09 -4.37
CA VAL A 384 8.31 -2.86 -5.79
C VAL A 384 7.90 -1.41 -6.12
N MET A 385 7.11 -0.74 -5.27
CA MET A 385 6.48 0.53 -5.65
C MET A 385 7.41 1.76 -5.55
N ASN A 386 8.32 1.79 -4.57
CA ASN A 386 9.25 2.92 -4.41
C ASN A 386 10.40 2.85 -5.41
N MET A 387 10.95 1.65 -5.67
CA MET A 387 12.10 1.54 -6.57
C MET A 387 11.72 1.66 -8.06
N ILE A 388 10.50 1.27 -8.49
CA ILE A 388 10.05 1.52 -9.88
C ILE A 388 10.06 3.03 -10.19
N MET A 389 9.58 3.86 -9.27
CA MET A 389 9.63 5.32 -9.45
C MET A 389 11.07 5.84 -9.56
N MET A 390 11.99 5.30 -8.76
CA MET A 390 13.41 5.68 -8.79
C MET A 390 14.11 5.20 -10.08
N LEU A 391 13.83 3.97 -10.51
CA LEU A 391 14.38 3.35 -11.72
C LEU A 391 13.87 4.06 -12.99
N MET A 392 12.59 4.43 -13.03
CA MET A 392 12.03 5.25 -14.11
C MET A 392 12.75 6.60 -14.22
N ILE A 393 13.01 7.30 -13.11
CA ILE A 393 13.72 8.59 -13.12
C ILE A 393 15.16 8.43 -13.66
N VAL A 394 15.87 7.36 -13.27
CA VAL A 394 17.24 7.08 -13.76
C VAL A 394 17.24 6.73 -15.24
N LEU A 395 16.38 5.80 -15.68
CA LEU A 395 16.31 5.37 -17.09
C LEU A 395 15.84 6.49 -18.01
N GLN A 396 14.83 7.27 -17.59
CA GLN A 396 14.26 8.38 -18.35
C GLN A 396 15.23 9.55 -18.54
N GLN A 397 16.34 9.62 -17.79
CA GLN A 397 17.35 10.68 -17.95
C GLN A 397 18.63 10.23 -18.67
N VAL A 398 18.91 8.92 -18.76
CA VAL A 398 19.94 8.41 -19.69
C VAL A 398 19.53 8.62 -21.15
N PHE A 399 18.23 8.61 -21.46
CA PHE A 399 17.70 8.66 -22.83
C PHE A 399 17.35 10.05 -23.38
N VAL A 400 17.13 11.08 -22.54
CA VAL A 400 16.31 12.24 -22.95
C VAL A 400 17.05 13.55 -23.21
N THR A 401 18.23 13.82 -22.63
CA THR A 401 18.88 15.15 -22.78
C THR A 401 20.30 15.13 -23.29
N GLY A 402 20.42 15.26 -24.62
CA GLY A 402 21.52 15.99 -25.27
C GLY A 402 21.46 17.50 -25.00
N LEU A 403 21.45 17.89 -23.72
CA LEU A 403 21.67 19.23 -23.15
C LEU A 403 20.74 20.42 -23.52
N LEU A 404 20.77 21.42 -22.62
CA LEU A 404 20.15 22.76 -22.66
C LEU A 404 18.60 22.82 -22.53
N SER A 405 18.01 23.58 -21.58
CA SER A 405 18.61 24.30 -20.44
C SER A 405 17.59 24.59 -19.31
N CYS A 406 18.10 24.78 -18.09
CA CYS A 406 17.40 25.20 -16.86
C CYS A 406 16.38 24.24 -16.18
N ASN A 407 16.21 24.45 -14.87
CA ASN A 407 15.26 23.85 -13.91
C ASN A 407 15.17 22.32 -13.70
N VAL A 408 15.61 21.46 -14.62
CA VAL A 408 15.65 19.98 -14.37
C VAL A 408 16.60 19.64 -13.20
N ALA A 409 17.70 20.39 -13.06
CA ALA A 409 18.69 20.18 -12.00
C ALA A 409 18.14 20.40 -10.58
N LYS A 410 17.09 21.22 -10.40
CA LYS A 410 16.52 21.51 -9.08
C LYS A 410 15.69 20.34 -8.56
N VAL A 411 14.74 19.88 -9.37
CA VAL A 411 13.87 18.71 -9.08
C VAL A 411 14.70 17.44 -8.83
N LEU A 412 15.81 17.26 -9.55
CA LEU A 412 16.78 16.19 -9.30
C LEU A 412 17.44 16.28 -7.92
N GLY A 413 17.87 17.49 -7.53
CA GLY A 413 18.39 17.75 -6.19
C GLY A 413 17.35 17.41 -5.13
N ASP A 414 16.15 17.98 -5.27
CA ASP A 414 15.04 17.80 -4.32
C ASP A 414 14.68 16.31 -4.09
N LEU A 415 14.72 15.47 -5.14
CA LEU A 415 14.41 14.03 -5.04
C LEU A 415 15.53 13.19 -4.41
N VAL A 416 16.79 13.39 -4.80
CA VAL A 416 17.95 12.72 -4.16
C VAL A 416 18.02 13.11 -2.68
N LEU A 417 17.75 14.38 -2.40
CA LEU A 417 17.74 14.96 -1.07
C LEU A 417 16.61 14.38 -0.20
N VAL A 418 15.41 14.19 -0.73
CA VAL A 418 14.31 13.50 -0.01
C VAL A 418 14.72 12.08 0.37
N LEU A 419 15.32 11.31 -0.55
CA LEU A 419 15.65 9.91 -0.25
C LEU A 419 16.72 9.77 0.85
N VAL A 420 17.75 10.63 0.83
CA VAL A 420 18.80 10.65 1.85
C VAL A 420 18.31 11.24 3.17
N ILE A 421 17.48 12.29 3.13
CA ILE A 421 16.99 12.95 4.35
C ILE A 421 15.84 12.18 5.03
N VAL A 422 15.09 11.30 4.34
CA VAL A 422 14.19 10.36 5.01
C VAL A 422 14.95 9.52 6.05
N VAL A 423 16.14 9.02 5.71
CA VAL A 423 17.02 8.27 6.62
C VAL A 423 17.58 9.13 7.76
N GLN A 424 17.74 10.43 7.51
CA GLN A 424 18.32 11.39 8.45
C GLN A 424 17.27 12.05 9.37
N CYS A 425 15.99 11.98 9.00
CA CYS A 425 14.85 12.47 9.80
C CYS A 425 14.07 11.34 10.51
N SER A 426 14.26 10.07 10.14
CA SER A 426 13.76 8.89 10.86
C SER A 426 14.56 8.59 12.14
N SER A 427 15.07 9.64 12.80
CA SER A 427 15.94 9.59 13.99
C SER A 427 15.21 9.30 15.31
N ASP A 428 14.08 8.58 15.26
CA ASP A 428 13.52 7.88 16.43
C ASP A 428 14.52 6.83 16.99
N SER A 429 15.52 6.46 16.20
CA SER A 429 16.73 5.75 16.63
C SER A 429 17.48 6.42 17.79
N ASP A 430 17.43 7.75 17.91
CA ASP A 430 18.13 8.47 18.97
C ASP A 430 17.44 8.26 20.32
N PHE A 431 16.11 8.05 20.33
CA PHE A 431 15.38 7.63 21.52
C PHE A 431 15.69 6.17 21.92
N LEU A 432 15.89 5.27 20.94
CA LEU A 432 16.40 3.92 21.20
C LEU A 432 17.82 3.97 21.81
N ARG A 433 18.73 4.79 21.28
CA ARG A 433 20.07 4.99 21.88
C ARG A 433 19.96 5.57 23.30
N PHE A 434 19.08 6.54 23.53
CA PHE A 434 18.86 7.18 24.84
C PHE A 434 18.18 6.26 25.88
N LEU A 435 17.35 5.31 25.45
CA LEU A 435 16.81 4.25 26.31
C LEU A 435 17.75 3.05 26.49
N SER A 436 18.74 2.86 25.61
CA SER A 436 19.67 1.73 25.71
C SER A 436 20.62 1.90 26.90
N CYS A 437 20.42 1.09 27.94
CA CYS A 437 21.18 1.07 29.20
C CYS A 437 22.63 0.55 29.08
N ARG A 438 23.32 0.84 27.96
CA ARG A 438 24.77 0.63 27.80
C ARG A 438 25.61 1.50 28.75
N SER A 439 24.99 2.45 29.44
CA SER A 439 25.57 3.20 30.57
C SER A 439 25.44 2.50 31.93
N LEU A 440 24.64 1.42 32.06
CA LEU A 440 24.09 1.00 33.36
C LEU A 440 24.28 -0.47 33.77
N CYS A 441 24.40 -1.45 32.87
CA CYS A 441 24.74 -2.82 33.31
C CYS A 441 25.44 -3.68 32.24
N GLY A 442 26.38 -4.51 32.69
CA GLY A 442 26.99 -5.59 31.92
C GLY A 442 26.66 -6.97 32.47
N ALA A 443 27.13 -8.01 31.77
CA ALA A 443 27.05 -9.44 32.10
C ALA A 443 25.65 -10.11 32.15
N THR A 444 25.38 -10.98 31.17
CA THR A 444 24.15 -11.77 31.01
C THR A 444 24.34 -13.25 31.39
N ARG A 445 23.32 -13.89 31.98
CA ARG A 445 22.89 -15.32 31.84
C ARG A 445 21.72 -15.62 32.81
N GLN A 446 20.78 -16.56 32.60
CA GLN A 446 20.22 -17.26 31.42
C GLN A 446 18.97 -18.08 31.86
N LEU A 447 18.18 -18.62 30.89
CA LEU A 447 17.26 -19.79 30.96
C LEU A 447 15.71 -19.59 31.12
N HIS A 448 15.02 -20.04 30.06
CA HIS A 448 13.85 -20.95 30.00
C HIS A 448 12.40 -20.56 30.43
N LEU A 449 11.60 -20.30 29.38
CA LEU A 449 10.49 -21.14 28.84
C LEU A 449 9.12 -21.33 29.53
N GLN A 450 8.10 -21.34 28.65
CA GLN A 450 6.77 -22.00 28.70
C GLN A 450 5.64 -21.42 29.59
N GLY A 451 4.41 -21.54 29.06
CA GLY A 451 3.13 -21.13 29.65
C GLY A 451 2.17 -20.62 28.56
N ALA A 452 0.95 -21.17 28.46
CA ALA A 452 0.06 -20.97 27.30
C ALA A 452 -1.25 -20.21 27.61
N SER A 453 -1.81 -19.65 26.54
CA SER A 453 -3.15 -19.07 26.31
C SER A 453 -4.33 -19.39 27.23
N ALA A 454 -5.24 -18.41 27.36
CA ALA A 454 -6.68 -18.61 27.15
C ALA A 454 -7.37 -17.28 26.73
N LEU A 455 -8.52 -17.36 26.04
CA LEU A 455 -9.34 -16.20 25.66
C LEU A 455 -10.43 -15.92 26.70
N VAL A 456 -10.86 -14.65 26.81
CA VAL A 456 -12.25 -14.29 27.10
C VAL A 456 -12.66 -13.14 26.16
N ARG A 457 -13.82 -13.26 25.50
CA ARG A 457 -14.54 -12.11 24.93
C ARG A 457 -15.58 -11.66 25.95
N ALA A 458 -15.74 -10.35 26.13
CA ALA A 458 -16.91 -9.76 26.75
C ALA A 458 -17.37 -8.59 25.87
N GLU A 459 -18.62 -8.64 25.42
CA GLU A 459 -19.26 -7.52 24.72
C GLU A 459 -19.87 -6.59 25.77
N MET A 460 -19.69 -5.28 25.61
CA MET A 460 -20.43 -4.28 26.38
C MET A 460 -21.00 -3.22 25.46
N SER A 461 -22.32 -3.07 25.49
CA SER A 461 -23.06 -2.02 24.81
C SER A 461 -22.83 -0.66 25.46
N SER A 462 -22.64 0.38 24.66
CA SER A 462 -22.74 1.77 25.09
C SER A 462 -23.55 2.55 24.08
N ASP A 463 -24.40 3.47 24.55
CA ASP A 463 -25.30 4.29 23.73
C ASP A 463 -24.57 5.45 23.03
N ALA A 464 -23.52 5.13 22.28
CA ALA A 464 -23.02 6.02 21.25
C ALA A 464 -24.11 6.19 20.18
N VAL A 465 -24.28 7.42 19.67
CA VAL A 465 -25.15 7.67 18.51
C VAL A 465 -24.57 6.89 17.33
N GLN A 466 -25.19 5.75 17.01
CA GLN A 466 -24.73 4.90 15.92
C GLN A 466 -24.80 5.68 14.61
N VAL A 467 -23.65 5.84 13.98
CA VAL A 467 -23.57 6.32 12.60
C VAL A 467 -24.34 5.33 11.74
N ASP A 468 -25.26 5.82 10.91
CA ASP A 468 -25.94 4.98 9.93
C ASP A 468 -24.92 4.54 8.87
N VAL A 469 -24.40 3.33 9.04
CA VAL A 469 -23.46 2.67 8.13
C VAL A 469 -24.18 1.95 6.98
N SER A 470 -25.49 2.14 6.81
CA SER A 470 -26.22 1.52 5.71
C SER A 470 -25.79 2.08 4.35
N LEU A 471 -25.36 1.18 3.47
CA LEU A 471 -25.15 1.51 2.07
C LEU A 471 -26.49 1.53 1.33
N SER A 472 -26.59 2.33 0.27
CA SER A 472 -27.84 2.44 -0.50
C SER A 472 -28.32 1.07 -1.03
N PRO A 473 -29.65 0.81 -1.12
CA PRO A 473 -30.18 -0.47 -1.57
C PRO A 473 -29.64 -0.95 -2.92
N ARG A 474 -29.38 -0.03 -3.87
CA ARG A 474 -28.75 -0.34 -5.15
C ARG A 474 -27.35 -0.96 -4.98
N VAL A 475 -26.51 -0.40 -4.11
CA VAL A 475 -25.17 -0.94 -3.82
C VAL A 475 -25.27 -2.33 -3.17
N ASN A 476 -26.19 -2.51 -2.22
CA ASN A 476 -26.41 -3.82 -1.56
C ASN A 476 -26.99 -4.88 -2.52
N SER A 477 -27.67 -4.47 -3.59
CA SER A 477 -28.24 -5.38 -4.60
C SER A 477 -27.23 -5.91 -5.63
N VAL A 478 -26.04 -5.30 -5.70
CA VAL A 478 -24.99 -5.62 -6.69
C VAL A 478 -24.05 -6.68 -6.13
N LYS A 479 -23.83 -7.75 -6.89
CA LYS A 479 -22.86 -8.79 -6.54
C LYS A 479 -21.42 -8.32 -6.85
N PRO A 480 -20.44 -8.61 -5.99
CA PRO A 480 -19.04 -8.37 -6.31
C PRO A 480 -18.60 -9.26 -7.48
N SER A 481 -17.77 -8.71 -8.37
CA SER A 481 -17.33 -9.41 -9.58
C SER A 481 -16.33 -10.52 -9.24
N LYS A 482 -16.76 -11.80 -9.26
CA LYS A 482 -15.88 -12.96 -8.97
C LYS A 482 -14.58 -12.98 -9.80
N THR A 483 -14.62 -12.52 -11.05
CA THR A 483 -13.41 -12.38 -11.90
C THR A 483 -12.35 -11.47 -11.27
N VAL A 484 -12.76 -10.41 -10.56
CA VAL A 484 -11.84 -9.48 -9.88
C VAL A 484 -11.30 -10.15 -8.63
N ALA A 485 -12.18 -10.64 -7.74
CA ALA A 485 -11.79 -11.32 -6.51
C ALA A 485 -10.79 -12.49 -6.72
N ILE A 486 -10.97 -13.29 -7.76
CA ILE A 486 -10.06 -14.39 -8.12
C ILE A 486 -8.73 -13.86 -8.68
N THR A 487 -8.75 -12.76 -9.45
CA THR A 487 -7.52 -12.11 -9.94
C THR A 487 -6.72 -11.51 -8.79
N ASP A 488 -7.40 -10.93 -7.79
CA ASP A 488 -6.79 -10.37 -6.58
C ASP A 488 -6.23 -11.49 -5.70
N GLN A 489 -6.98 -12.58 -5.47
CA GLN A 489 -6.51 -13.76 -4.73
C GLN A 489 -5.28 -14.41 -5.39
N ALA A 490 -5.30 -14.58 -6.72
CA ALA A 490 -4.15 -15.09 -7.46
C ALA A 490 -2.94 -14.15 -7.40
N THR A 491 -3.16 -12.84 -7.36
CA THR A 491 -2.10 -11.84 -7.20
C THR A 491 -1.52 -11.86 -5.79
N ALA A 492 -2.36 -12.00 -4.74
CA ALA A 492 -1.93 -12.16 -3.36
C ALA A 492 -1.12 -13.46 -3.15
N LEU A 493 -1.50 -14.56 -3.79
CA LEU A 493 -0.73 -15.81 -3.79
C LEU A 493 0.65 -15.63 -4.44
N VAL A 494 0.73 -14.94 -5.59
CA VAL A 494 2.02 -14.63 -6.24
C VAL A 494 2.88 -13.70 -5.36
N GLN A 495 2.28 -12.70 -4.70
CA GLN A 495 2.97 -11.83 -3.73
C GLN A 495 3.47 -12.60 -2.50
N ALA A 496 2.76 -13.65 -2.07
CA ALA A 496 3.19 -14.58 -1.03
C ALA A 496 4.23 -15.62 -1.51
N GLY A 497 4.69 -15.53 -2.76
CA GLY A 497 5.70 -16.43 -3.34
C GLY A 497 5.16 -17.77 -3.87
N VAL A 498 3.84 -17.92 -4.03
CA VAL A 498 3.20 -19.12 -4.60
C VAL A 498 3.07 -18.94 -6.12
N PRO A 499 3.68 -19.81 -6.96
CA PRO A 499 3.68 -19.64 -8.42
C PRO A 499 2.36 -20.07 -9.07
N VAL A 500 1.41 -19.12 -9.14
CA VAL A 500 0.08 -19.30 -9.74
C VAL A 500 0.06 -18.88 -11.21
N ILE A 501 -0.44 -19.76 -12.09
CA ILE A 501 -0.76 -19.43 -13.49
C ILE A 501 -2.12 -18.71 -13.54
N ARG A 502 -2.18 -17.53 -14.18
CA ARG A 502 -3.33 -16.62 -14.11
C ARG A 502 -4.11 -16.58 -15.43
N LEU A 503 -5.08 -17.49 -15.60
CA LEU A 503 -5.97 -17.52 -16.79
C LEU A 503 -7.35 -16.89 -16.52
N ALA A 504 -7.49 -16.17 -15.41
CA ALA A 504 -8.73 -15.50 -15.01
C ALA A 504 -8.95 -14.14 -15.74
N ALA A 505 -7.87 -13.40 -16.01
CA ALA A 505 -7.92 -12.06 -16.60
C ALA A 505 -8.23 -12.09 -18.10
N GLY A 506 -8.94 -11.07 -18.58
CA GLY A 506 -9.39 -10.95 -19.97
C GLY A 506 -8.59 -9.94 -20.78
N GLU A 507 -7.27 -10.07 -20.80
CA GLU A 507 -6.31 -9.07 -21.25
C GLU A 507 -5.31 -9.70 -22.22
N PRO A 508 -5.08 -9.13 -23.43
CA PRO A 508 -4.00 -9.55 -24.32
C PRO A 508 -2.63 -9.50 -23.65
N ASP A 509 -1.82 -10.51 -23.92
CA ASP A 509 -0.38 -10.62 -23.59
C ASP A 509 0.53 -9.85 -24.58
N PHE A 510 -0.05 -9.31 -25.64
CA PHE A 510 0.63 -8.43 -26.59
C PHE A 510 0.74 -7.00 -26.06
N ASP A 511 1.87 -6.33 -26.32
CA ASP A 511 1.98 -4.89 -26.14
C ASP A 511 1.04 -4.11 -27.08
N THR A 512 0.66 -2.90 -26.69
CA THR A 512 -0.03 -1.95 -27.59
C THR A 512 0.87 -1.66 -28.81
N PRO A 513 0.41 -1.88 -30.06
CA PRO A 513 1.23 -1.72 -31.27
C PRO A 513 1.97 -0.38 -31.37
N THR A 514 3.24 -0.40 -31.79
CA THR A 514 4.17 0.74 -31.73
C THR A 514 3.62 2.06 -32.31
N PRO A 515 2.90 2.10 -33.47
CA PRO A 515 2.34 3.36 -33.98
C PRO A 515 1.29 3.99 -33.05
N ILE A 516 0.54 3.17 -32.31
CA ILE A 516 -0.46 3.59 -31.32
C ILE A 516 0.23 4.14 -30.07
N ALA A 517 1.27 3.44 -29.60
CA ALA A 517 2.07 3.87 -28.45
C ALA A 517 2.78 5.21 -28.74
N GLU A 518 3.45 5.35 -29.89
CA GLU A 518 4.09 6.61 -30.29
C GLU A 518 3.09 7.76 -30.50
N ALA A 519 1.86 7.48 -30.98
CA ALA A 519 0.82 8.51 -31.04
C ALA A 519 0.40 9.03 -29.65
N GLY A 520 0.34 8.14 -28.64
CA GLY A 520 0.15 8.54 -27.23
C GLY A 520 1.33 9.32 -26.67
N ILE A 521 2.56 8.86 -26.89
CA ILE A 521 3.79 9.55 -26.46
C ILE A 521 3.89 10.94 -27.12
N LYS A 522 3.57 11.05 -28.42
CA LYS A 522 3.49 12.31 -29.15
C LYS A 522 2.45 13.25 -28.55
N ALA A 523 1.25 12.77 -28.24
CA ALA A 523 0.21 13.58 -27.59
C ALA A 523 0.66 14.15 -26.23
N ILE A 524 1.45 13.41 -25.46
CA ILE A 524 2.08 13.90 -24.22
C ILE A 524 3.13 14.99 -24.54
N ARG A 525 4.05 14.73 -25.48
CA ARG A 525 5.12 15.66 -25.89
C ARG A 525 4.56 16.98 -26.45
N GLU A 526 3.47 16.94 -27.20
CA GLU A 526 2.78 18.10 -27.79
C GLU A 526 1.84 18.83 -26.81
N GLY A 527 1.78 18.39 -25.53
CA GLY A 527 0.97 19.06 -24.50
C GLY A 527 -0.53 18.88 -24.67
N PHE A 528 -0.98 17.82 -25.34
CA PHE A 528 -2.40 17.49 -25.54
C PHE A 528 -3.04 16.90 -24.26
N THR A 529 -2.97 17.67 -23.18
CA THR A 529 -3.28 17.29 -21.78
C THR A 529 -4.39 18.16 -21.17
N ARG A 530 -5.20 18.80 -22.01
CA ARG A 530 -6.36 19.62 -21.63
C ARG A 530 -7.67 18.86 -21.87
N TYR A 531 -8.77 19.37 -21.30
CA TYR A 531 -10.10 18.81 -21.52
C TYR A 531 -10.44 18.71 -23.02
N THR A 532 -10.92 17.55 -23.42
CA THR A 532 -11.52 17.32 -24.75
C THR A 532 -13.04 17.56 -24.67
N PRO A 533 -13.75 17.69 -25.80
CA PRO A 533 -15.22 17.71 -25.78
C PRO A 533 -15.77 16.47 -25.07
N ASN A 534 -16.83 16.60 -24.28
CA ASN A 534 -17.38 15.52 -23.45
C ASN A 534 -17.75 14.24 -24.22
N ALA A 535 -18.10 14.35 -25.51
CA ALA A 535 -18.38 13.21 -26.39
C ALA A 535 -17.13 12.55 -27.01
N GLY A 536 -15.95 13.15 -26.84
CA GLY A 536 -14.72 12.84 -27.57
C GLY A 536 -14.38 13.88 -28.65
N THR A 537 -13.11 13.92 -29.08
CA THR A 537 -12.63 14.79 -30.16
C THR A 537 -13.39 14.53 -31.46
N LEU A 538 -13.53 15.57 -32.30
CA LEU A 538 -14.19 15.42 -33.60
C LEU A 538 -13.42 14.46 -34.52
N GLU A 539 -12.09 14.54 -34.46
CA GLU A 539 -11.13 13.65 -35.12
C GLU A 539 -11.41 12.16 -34.83
N LEU A 540 -11.46 11.75 -33.56
CA LEU A 540 -11.73 10.37 -33.19
C LEU A 540 -13.16 9.93 -33.53
N ARG A 541 -14.16 10.80 -33.31
CA ARG A 541 -15.55 10.47 -33.66
C ARG A 541 -15.74 10.32 -35.17
N ALA A 542 -15.06 11.12 -35.99
CA ALA A 542 -15.06 10.95 -37.45
C ALA A 542 -14.34 9.67 -37.90
N ALA A 543 -13.22 9.30 -37.27
CA ALA A 543 -12.55 8.03 -37.52
C ALA A 543 -13.43 6.82 -37.14
N ILE A 544 -14.15 6.89 -36.02
CA ILE A 544 -15.13 5.85 -35.63
C ILE A 544 -16.28 5.76 -36.64
N CYS A 545 -16.81 6.89 -37.14
CA CYS A 545 -17.80 6.89 -38.22
C CYS A 545 -17.26 6.24 -39.52
N HIS A 546 -15.97 6.42 -39.84
CA HIS A 546 -15.34 5.78 -40.99
C HIS A 546 -15.24 4.27 -40.80
N LYS A 547 -14.72 3.80 -39.65
CA LYS A 547 -14.64 2.38 -39.28
C LYS A 547 -16.01 1.70 -39.38
N LEU A 548 -17.03 2.28 -38.75
CA LEU A 548 -18.37 1.70 -38.72
C LEU A 548 -19.01 1.62 -40.12
N LYS A 549 -18.67 2.54 -41.02
CA LYS A 549 -19.14 2.50 -42.41
C LYS A 549 -18.39 1.47 -43.26
N GLU A 550 -17.08 1.36 -43.09
CA GLU A 550 -16.21 0.52 -43.93
C GLU A 550 -16.25 -0.96 -43.53
N GLU A 551 -16.18 -1.24 -42.23
CA GLU A 551 -16.08 -2.61 -41.70
C GLU A 551 -17.44 -3.20 -41.34
N ASN A 552 -18.39 -2.37 -40.88
CA ASN A 552 -19.70 -2.81 -40.39
C ASN A 552 -20.85 -2.45 -41.34
N GLY A 553 -20.60 -1.65 -42.38
CA GLY A 553 -21.62 -1.17 -43.33
C GLY A 553 -22.60 -0.14 -42.75
N ILE A 554 -22.38 0.34 -41.52
CA ILE A 554 -23.32 1.23 -40.81
C ILE A 554 -22.91 2.69 -40.94
N SER A 555 -23.81 3.53 -41.44
CA SER A 555 -23.59 4.98 -41.46
C SER A 555 -24.06 5.64 -40.16
N TYR A 556 -23.19 6.46 -39.56
CA TYR A 556 -23.46 7.31 -38.41
C TYR A 556 -22.83 8.69 -38.62
N THR A 557 -23.42 9.75 -38.07
CA THR A 557 -22.77 11.07 -37.98
C THR A 557 -21.93 11.21 -36.69
N PRO A 558 -20.93 12.11 -36.62
CA PRO A 558 -20.07 12.19 -35.43
C PRO A 558 -20.79 12.54 -34.12
N ASP A 559 -21.95 13.19 -34.17
CA ASP A 559 -22.81 13.47 -33.01
C ASP A 559 -23.73 12.30 -32.60
N GLN A 560 -23.64 11.17 -33.31
CA GLN A 560 -24.14 9.85 -32.92
C GLN A 560 -23.06 8.96 -32.28
N ILE A 561 -21.85 9.49 -32.05
CA ILE A 561 -20.75 8.78 -31.38
C ILE A 561 -20.45 9.42 -30.02
N LEU A 562 -20.35 8.60 -28.98
CA LEU A 562 -19.90 8.97 -27.63
C LEU A 562 -18.67 8.14 -27.26
N VAL A 563 -17.54 8.78 -26.96
CA VAL A 563 -16.30 8.14 -26.52
C VAL A 563 -16.20 8.17 -24.99
N SER A 564 -15.92 7.03 -24.37
CA SER A 564 -15.94 6.80 -22.92
C SER A 564 -14.69 6.05 -22.44
N ASN A 565 -14.52 5.92 -21.11
CA ASN A 565 -13.32 5.36 -20.46
C ASN A 565 -13.27 3.81 -20.52
N GLY A 566 -13.37 3.27 -21.74
CA GLY A 566 -13.54 1.86 -22.06
C GLY A 566 -15.01 1.44 -22.19
N ALA A 567 -15.27 0.40 -22.97
CA ALA A 567 -16.63 -0.10 -23.26
C ALA A 567 -17.49 -0.34 -22.01
N LYS A 568 -16.91 -0.75 -20.87
CA LYS A 568 -17.61 -0.87 -19.58
C LYS A 568 -18.38 0.41 -19.18
N GLN A 569 -17.85 1.60 -19.47
CA GLN A 569 -18.56 2.86 -19.23
C GLN A 569 -19.68 3.10 -20.27
N SER A 570 -19.42 2.79 -21.55
CA SER A 570 -20.42 2.87 -22.62
C SER A 570 -21.67 2.04 -22.31
N ILE A 571 -21.47 0.79 -21.86
CA ILE A 571 -22.53 -0.17 -21.49
C ILE A 571 -23.34 0.35 -20.31
N LEU A 572 -22.67 0.77 -19.23
CA LEU A 572 -23.34 1.32 -18.04
C LEU A 572 -24.15 2.58 -18.38
N GLN A 573 -23.62 3.49 -19.19
CA GLN A 573 -24.33 4.69 -19.63
C GLN A 573 -25.52 4.36 -20.53
N ALA A 574 -25.38 3.40 -21.45
CA ALA A 574 -26.48 2.93 -22.29
C ALA A 574 -27.63 2.38 -21.44
N VAL A 575 -27.36 1.48 -20.50
CA VAL A 575 -28.37 0.89 -19.59
C VAL A 575 -29.03 1.98 -18.74
N LEU A 576 -28.26 2.86 -18.09
CA LEU A 576 -28.78 3.97 -17.27
C LEU A 576 -29.56 5.02 -18.08
N ALA A 577 -29.31 5.17 -19.38
CA ALA A 577 -30.00 6.13 -20.24
C ALA A 577 -31.30 5.60 -20.85
N VAL A 578 -31.52 4.28 -20.87
CA VAL A 578 -32.69 3.68 -21.55
C VAL A 578 -33.63 2.89 -20.65
N CYS A 579 -33.14 2.33 -19.54
CA CYS A 579 -33.95 1.55 -18.60
C CYS A 579 -34.54 2.44 -17.50
N SER A 580 -35.81 2.22 -17.18
CA SER A 580 -36.53 2.84 -16.07
C SER A 580 -36.61 1.85 -14.89
N PRO A 581 -36.88 2.30 -13.65
CA PRO A 581 -37.13 1.40 -12.53
C PRO A 581 -38.23 0.38 -12.85
N GLY A 582 -37.88 -0.91 -12.74
CA GLY A 582 -38.79 -2.02 -13.03
C GLY A 582 -38.88 -2.46 -14.51
N ASP A 583 -38.24 -1.77 -15.46
CA ASP A 583 -38.04 -2.29 -16.83
C ASP A 583 -37.22 -3.60 -16.79
N GLU A 584 -37.34 -4.42 -17.83
CA GLU A 584 -36.63 -5.70 -17.96
C GLU A 584 -35.47 -5.62 -18.97
N VAL A 585 -34.32 -6.13 -18.55
CA VAL A 585 -33.10 -6.25 -19.36
C VAL A 585 -32.85 -7.73 -19.64
N ILE A 586 -32.97 -8.15 -20.89
CA ILE A 586 -32.88 -9.53 -21.33
C ILE A 586 -31.41 -9.87 -21.63
N ILE A 587 -30.90 -10.93 -21.02
CA ILE A 587 -29.49 -11.30 -21.03
C ILE A 587 -29.36 -12.80 -21.30
N PRO A 588 -28.87 -13.23 -22.49
CA PRO A 588 -28.53 -14.62 -22.74
C PRO A 588 -27.40 -15.08 -21.81
N ALA A 589 -27.58 -16.20 -21.11
CA ALA A 589 -26.52 -16.86 -20.35
C ALA A 589 -25.91 -18.00 -21.19
N PRO A 590 -24.58 -18.21 -21.16
CA PRO A 590 -23.61 -17.54 -20.29
C PRO A 590 -23.29 -16.10 -20.71
N PHE A 591 -23.33 -15.17 -19.74
CA PHE A 591 -23.19 -13.72 -19.95
C PHE A 591 -21.89 -13.17 -19.37
N TRP A 592 -21.44 -12.00 -19.84
CA TRP A 592 -20.38 -11.27 -19.15
C TRP A 592 -20.89 -10.76 -17.80
N VAL A 593 -20.18 -11.15 -16.71
CA VAL A 593 -20.52 -10.93 -15.28
C VAL A 593 -21.04 -9.53 -14.91
N SER A 594 -20.73 -8.48 -15.66
CA SER A 594 -21.20 -7.12 -15.35
C SER A 594 -22.61 -6.78 -15.89
N TYR A 595 -23.17 -7.49 -16.88
CA TYR A 595 -24.46 -7.11 -17.46
C TYR A 595 -25.64 -7.14 -16.47
N PRO A 596 -25.84 -8.20 -15.64
CA PRO A 596 -26.96 -8.22 -14.71
C PRO A 596 -26.83 -7.18 -13.59
N GLU A 597 -25.59 -6.92 -13.17
CA GLU A 597 -25.29 -5.92 -12.13
C GLU A 597 -25.53 -4.49 -12.64
N MET A 598 -25.22 -4.22 -13.91
CA MET A 598 -25.55 -2.94 -14.57
C MET A 598 -27.06 -2.72 -14.70
N ALA A 599 -27.85 -3.77 -14.93
CA ALA A 599 -29.31 -3.67 -14.90
C ALA A 599 -29.81 -3.28 -13.50
N ARG A 600 -29.32 -3.95 -12.43
CA ARG A 600 -29.70 -3.60 -11.04
C ARG A 600 -29.28 -2.19 -10.62
N LEU A 601 -28.13 -1.71 -11.10
CA LEU A 601 -27.70 -0.31 -10.89
C LEU A 601 -28.65 0.73 -11.52
N ALA A 602 -29.42 0.34 -12.54
CA ALA A 602 -30.45 1.16 -13.17
C ALA A 602 -31.87 0.90 -12.61
N ASP A 603 -31.98 0.22 -11.46
CA ASP A 603 -33.23 -0.27 -10.85
C ASP A 603 -34.06 -1.18 -11.78
N ALA A 604 -33.40 -1.80 -12.78
CA ALA A 604 -34.01 -2.66 -13.79
C ALA A 604 -33.79 -4.16 -13.48
N ASN A 605 -34.71 -5.00 -13.96
CA ASN A 605 -34.75 -6.42 -13.68
C ASN A 605 -33.96 -7.22 -14.75
N PRO A 606 -32.85 -7.90 -14.41
CA PRO A 606 -32.16 -8.78 -15.35
C PRO A 606 -32.94 -10.08 -15.56
N VAL A 607 -33.48 -10.27 -16.76
CA VAL A 607 -34.15 -11.49 -17.23
C VAL A 607 -33.10 -12.36 -17.91
N ILE A 608 -32.66 -13.42 -17.23
CA ILE A 608 -31.63 -14.32 -17.72
C ILE A 608 -32.25 -15.41 -18.60
N LEU A 609 -31.73 -15.62 -19.80
CA LEU A 609 -32.17 -16.66 -20.74
C LEU A 609 -31.05 -17.70 -20.92
N PRO A 610 -31.14 -18.88 -20.29
CA PRO A 610 -30.14 -19.95 -20.47
C PRO A 610 -30.07 -20.44 -21.92
N THR A 611 -28.84 -20.65 -22.39
CA THR A 611 -28.52 -21.35 -23.64
C THR A 611 -27.84 -22.68 -23.32
N THR A 612 -27.53 -23.51 -24.32
CA THR A 612 -26.88 -24.81 -24.12
C THR A 612 -25.57 -24.92 -24.91
N ILE A 613 -24.62 -25.71 -24.38
CA ILE A 613 -23.37 -26.01 -25.07
C ILE A 613 -23.60 -26.75 -26.42
N SER A 614 -24.71 -27.49 -26.56
CA SER A 614 -25.08 -28.16 -27.83
C SER A 614 -25.37 -27.16 -28.95
N GLU A 615 -26.01 -26.04 -28.64
CA GLU A 615 -26.30 -24.95 -29.59
C GLU A 615 -25.17 -23.91 -29.62
N ASN A 616 -23.95 -24.29 -29.19
CA ASN A 616 -22.78 -23.42 -29.05
C ASN A 616 -23.07 -22.15 -28.22
N PHE A 617 -23.91 -22.26 -27.20
CA PHE A 617 -24.37 -21.16 -26.33
C PHE A 617 -25.04 -19.98 -27.07
N LEU A 618 -25.72 -20.27 -28.19
CA LEU A 618 -26.57 -19.32 -28.90
C LEU A 618 -28.02 -19.38 -28.38
N ILE A 619 -28.72 -18.25 -28.43
CA ILE A 619 -30.13 -18.16 -27.99
C ILE A 619 -31.08 -18.77 -29.03
N ASP A 620 -32.05 -19.58 -28.58
CA ASP A 620 -33.21 -19.97 -29.41
C ASP A 620 -34.15 -18.75 -29.54
N PRO A 621 -34.46 -18.26 -30.77
CA PRO A 621 -35.42 -17.20 -30.99
C PRO A 621 -36.80 -17.45 -30.35
N LYS A 622 -37.22 -18.71 -30.18
CA LYS A 622 -38.49 -19.05 -29.49
C LYS A 622 -38.43 -18.77 -27.99
N VAL A 623 -37.28 -19.04 -27.36
CA VAL A 623 -37.04 -18.73 -25.94
C VAL A 623 -37.01 -17.22 -25.75
N LEU A 624 -36.39 -16.48 -26.69
CA LEU A 624 -36.49 -15.02 -26.70
C LEU A 624 -37.95 -14.57 -26.80
N GLU A 625 -38.68 -14.96 -27.84
CA GLU A 625 -40.06 -14.49 -28.09
C GLU A 625 -41.03 -14.84 -26.95
N SER A 626 -40.91 -16.03 -26.34
CA SER A 626 -41.71 -16.44 -25.18
C SER A 626 -41.33 -15.75 -23.86
N SER A 627 -40.15 -15.13 -23.78
CA SER A 627 -39.70 -14.37 -22.60
C SER A 627 -40.11 -12.89 -22.61
N LEU A 628 -40.61 -12.37 -23.75
CA LEU A 628 -40.92 -10.95 -23.88
C LEU A 628 -42.20 -10.56 -23.13
N THR A 629 -42.12 -9.50 -22.33
CA THR A 629 -43.24 -8.88 -21.63
C THR A 629 -43.40 -7.41 -22.07
N GLU A 630 -44.46 -6.74 -21.62
CA GLU A 630 -44.62 -5.28 -21.81
C GLU A 630 -43.49 -4.44 -21.17
N LYS A 631 -42.80 -5.00 -20.16
CA LYS A 631 -41.65 -4.37 -19.47
C LYS A 631 -40.32 -4.60 -20.18
N SER A 632 -40.24 -5.56 -21.10
CA SER A 632 -39.02 -5.88 -21.84
C SER A 632 -38.52 -4.68 -22.64
N ARG A 633 -37.37 -4.14 -22.21
CA ARG A 633 -36.87 -2.83 -22.63
C ARG A 633 -35.56 -2.90 -23.41
N LEU A 634 -34.65 -3.77 -23.00
CA LEU A 634 -33.32 -3.87 -23.57
C LEU A 634 -32.89 -5.34 -23.68
N LEU A 635 -32.60 -5.81 -24.89
CA LEU A 635 -31.89 -7.07 -25.11
C LEU A 635 -30.39 -6.78 -25.21
N ILE A 636 -29.55 -7.56 -24.51
CA ILE A 636 -28.10 -7.49 -24.61
C ILE A 636 -27.59 -8.65 -25.47
N LEU A 637 -26.89 -8.34 -26.55
CA LEU A 637 -26.17 -9.31 -27.39
C LEU A 637 -24.67 -9.03 -27.29
N CYS A 638 -23.86 -10.07 -27.16
CA CYS A 638 -22.41 -10.00 -27.12
C CYS A 638 -21.84 -10.99 -28.13
N SER A 639 -21.19 -10.48 -29.19
CA SER A 639 -20.71 -11.29 -30.31
C SER A 639 -19.47 -10.65 -30.94
N PRO A 640 -18.31 -11.34 -30.98
CA PRO A 640 -18.00 -12.60 -30.29
C PRO A 640 -18.17 -12.54 -28.76
N SER A 641 -18.66 -13.62 -28.16
CA SER A 641 -19.12 -13.67 -26.77
C SER A 641 -18.01 -13.79 -25.71
N ASN A 642 -18.25 -13.21 -24.54
CA ASN A 642 -17.54 -13.48 -23.29
C ASN A 642 -18.59 -13.96 -22.26
N PRO A 643 -18.54 -15.22 -21.79
CA PRO A 643 -17.35 -16.07 -21.68
C PRO A 643 -17.13 -17.09 -22.80
N THR A 644 -18.08 -17.28 -23.73
CA THR A 644 -18.16 -18.52 -24.53
C THR A 644 -17.34 -18.53 -25.81
N GLY A 645 -16.96 -17.36 -26.33
CA GLY A 645 -16.33 -17.22 -27.65
C GLY A 645 -17.27 -17.53 -28.84
N SER A 646 -18.56 -17.74 -28.59
CA SER A 646 -19.57 -17.94 -29.63
C SER A 646 -19.71 -16.70 -30.51
N VAL A 647 -19.93 -16.90 -31.81
CA VAL A 647 -20.26 -15.84 -32.78
C VAL A 647 -21.65 -16.10 -33.32
N TYR A 648 -22.52 -15.09 -33.25
CA TYR A 648 -23.88 -15.20 -33.76
C TYR A 648 -23.91 -15.20 -35.29
N PRO A 649 -24.39 -16.27 -35.95
CA PRO A 649 -24.51 -16.28 -37.40
C PRO A 649 -25.55 -15.26 -37.85
N ARG A 650 -25.28 -14.56 -38.97
CA ARG A 650 -26.18 -13.54 -39.54
C ARG A 650 -27.66 -13.97 -39.59
N LYS A 651 -27.94 -15.20 -40.04
CA LYS A 651 -29.31 -15.76 -40.13
C LYS A 651 -30.02 -15.81 -38.77
N LEU A 652 -29.31 -16.08 -37.68
CA LEU A 652 -29.87 -16.09 -36.33
C LEU A 652 -30.15 -14.66 -35.85
N LEU A 653 -29.24 -13.72 -36.15
CA LEU A 653 -29.46 -12.30 -35.85
C LEU A 653 -30.63 -11.72 -36.65
N GLU A 654 -30.84 -12.15 -37.89
CA GLU A 654 -32.02 -11.79 -38.70
C GLU A 654 -33.32 -12.30 -38.06
N GLN A 655 -33.37 -13.53 -37.54
CA GLN A 655 -34.51 -14.04 -36.77
C GLN A 655 -34.76 -13.28 -35.45
N ILE A 656 -33.69 -12.89 -34.75
CA ILE A 656 -33.78 -12.05 -33.54
C ILE A 656 -34.28 -10.65 -33.90
N ALA A 657 -33.82 -10.08 -35.02
CA ALA A 657 -34.28 -8.79 -35.53
C ALA A 657 -35.77 -8.81 -35.93
N GLU A 658 -36.25 -9.90 -36.55
CA GLU A 658 -37.69 -10.10 -36.82
C GLU A 658 -38.54 -10.10 -35.55
N ILE A 659 -38.07 -10.71 -34.45
CA ILE A 659 -38.76 -10.65 -33.15
C ILE A 659 -38.70 -9.24 -32.58
N VAL A 660 -37.50 -8.64 -32.47
CA VAL A 660 -37.32 -7.29 -31.92
C VAL A 660 -38.16 -6.26 -32.68
N ALA A 661 -38.30 -6.38 -34.00
CA ALA A 661 -39.12 -5.50 -34.82
C ALA A 661 -40.58 -5.40 -34.34
N LYS A 662 -41.17 -6.52 -33.89
CA LYS A 662 -42.56 -6.60 -33.38
C LYS A 662 -42.78 -5.81 -32.09
N HIS A 663 -41.73 -5.60 -31.29
CA HIS A 663 -41.82 -4.97 -29.97
C HIS A 663 -41.26 -3.53 -30.00
N PRO A 664 -42.09 -2.48 -30.09
CA PRO A 664 -41.62 -1.11 -30.30
C PRO A 664 -40.92 -0.48 -29.07
N ARG A 665 -41.08 -1.04 -27.86
CA ARG A 665 -40.30 -0.62 -26.68
C ARG A 665 -38.87 -1.20 -26.66
N LEU A 666 -38.64 -2.30 -27.35
CA LEU A 666 -37.45 -3.14 -27.20
C LEU A 666 -36.28 -2.59 -28.03
N LEU A 667 -35.23 -2.20 -27.31
CA LEU A 667 -33.93 -1.82 -27.85
C LEU A 667 -32.97 -3.02 -27.80
N VAL A 668 -31.87 -2.94 -28.55
CA VAL A 668 -30.77 -3.90 -28.46
C VAL A 668 -29.47 -3.17 -28.15
N MET A 669 -28.75 -3.62 -27.13
CA MET A 669 -27.35 -3.25 -26.92
C MET A 669 -26.47 -4.35 -27.50
N SER A 670 -25.68 -4.00 -28.51
CA SER A 670 -24.77 -4.90 -29.22
C SER A 670 -23.36 -4.61 -28.73
N ASP A 671 -22.81 -5.46 -27.86
CA ASP A 671 -21.40 -5.37 -27.44
C ASP A 671 -20.53 -6.17 -28.42
N GLU A 672 -19.84 -5.43 -29.26
CA GLU A 672 -19.05 -5.91 -30.40
C GLU A 672 -17.55 -5.79 -30.13
N ILE A 673 -17.15 -5.58 -28.86
CA ILE A 673 -15.77 -5.33 -28.41
C ILE A 673 -14.74 -6.43 -28.78
N TYR A 674 -15.17 -7.60 -29.22
CA TYR A 674 -14.31 -8.69 -29.71
C TYR A 674 -14.32 -8.88 -31.23
N GLU A 675 -15.04 -8.03 -31.99
CA GLU A 675 -15.27 -8.11 -33.45
C GLU A 675 -14.11 -8.67 -34.28
N HIS A 676 -12.91 -8.09 -34.15
CA HIS A 676 -11.75 -8.47 -34.96
C HIS A 676 -11.07 -9.76 -34.48
N ILE A 677 -11.34 -10.20 -33.24
CA ILE A 677 -10.84 -11.46 -32.69
C ILE A 677 -11.83 -12.57 -33.06
N ILE A 678 -11.76 -12.99 -34.32
CA ILE A 678 -12.70 -13.92 -34.95
C ILE A 678 -11.97 -14.93 -35.84
N TYR A 679 -12.43 -16.17 -35.84
CA TYR A 679 -11.76 -17.30 -36.49
C TYR A 679 -12.55 -17.77 -37.71
N ALA A 680 -11.95 -17.61 -38.90
CA ALA A 680 -12.54 -18.07 -40.16
C ALA A 680 -12.88 -19.58 -40.09
N PRO A 681 -14.07 -20.02 -40.56
CA PRO A 681 -14.98 -19.29 -41.47
C PRO A 681 -16.03 -18.38 -40.79
N ALA A 682 -15.98 -18.17 -39.47
CA ALA A 682 -16.89 -17.24 -38.81
C ALA A 682 -16.69 -15.80 -39.31
N THR A 683 -17.77 -15.03 -39.35
CA THR A 683 -17.78 -13.62 -39.77
C THR A 683 -18.63 -12.80 -38.80
N HIS A 684 -18.23 -11.56 -38.53
CA HIS A 684 -19.01 -10.66 -37.67
C HIS A 684 -20.21 -10.11 -38.44
N THR A 685 -21.26 -9.72 -37.72
CA THR A 685 -22.42 -9.00 -38.27
C THR A 685 -22.97 -8.09 -37.20
N SER A 686 -22.66 -6.80 -37.30
CA SER A 686 -23.14 -5.77 -36.38
C SER A 686 -24.66 -5.67 -36.43
N PHE A 687 -25.33 -5.76 -35.29
CA PHE A 687 -26.80 -5.90 -35.25
C PHE A 687 -27.53 -4.69 -35.86
N ALA A 688 -26.96 -3.49 -35.73
CA ALA A 688 -27.48 -2.26 -36.33
C ALA A 688 -27.43 -2.21 -37.88
N SER A 689 -26.74 -3.15 -38.54
CA SER A 689 -26.73 -3.29 -40.00
C SER A 689 -27.97 -4.01 -40.56
N LEU A 690 -28.77 -4.65 -39.69
CA LEU A 690 -29.91 -5.45 -40.09
C LEU A 690 -31.17 -4.59 -40.35
N PRO A 691 -32.08 -5.04 -41.24
CA PRO A 691 -33.29 -4.28 -41.59
C PRO A 691 -34.11 -3.84 -40.36
N GLY A 692 -34.35 -2.52 -40.25
CA GLY A 692 -35.14 -1.92 -39.17
C GLY A 692 -34.49 -1.88 -37.78
N MET A 693 -33.23 -2.30 -37.63
CA MET A 693 -32.55 -2.35 -36.32
C MET A 693 -31.76 -1.07 -35.97
N TRP A 694 -31.35 -0.27 -36.95
CA TRP A 694 -30.54 0.95 -36.74
C TRP A 694 -31.15 1.93 -35.72
N ASP A 695 -32.45 2.25 -35.85
CA ASP A 695 -33.15 3.20 -34.97
C ASP A 695 -33.34 2.71 -33.51
N ARG A 696 -32.99 1.46 -33.21
CA ARG A 696 -33.20 0.81 -31.91
C ARG A 696 -31.97 0.09 -31.35
N THR A 697 -30.81 0.21 -32.01
CA THR A 697 -29.57 -0.45 -31.60
C THR A 697 -28.57 0.52 -30.99
N LEU A 698 -27.95 0.11 -29.89
CA LEU A 698 -26.85 0.77 -29.21
C LEU A 698 -25.60 -0.10 -29.40
N THR A 699 -24.81 0.19 -30.43
CA THR A 699 -23.56 -0.53 -30.73
C THR A 699 -22.46 -0.02 -29.81
N VAL A 700 -21.96 -0.88 -28.94
CA VAL A 700 -20.77 -0.65 -28.10
C VAL A 700 -19.58 -1.40 -28.70
N ASN A 701 -18.44 -0.73 -28.76
CA ASN A 701 -17.17 -1.31 -29.19
C ASN A 701 -16.01 -0.46 -28.61
N GLY A 702 -14.75 -0.75 -28.94
CA GLY A 702 -13.60 -0.05 -28.39
C GLY A 702 -12.26 -0.73 -28.65
N PHE A 703 -11.22 -0.25 -27.98
CA PHE A 703 -9.84 -0.50 -28.39
C PHE A 703 -9.13 -1.60 -27.56
N SER A 704 -9.69 -1.93 -26.40
CA SER A 704 -9.03 -2.77 -25.39
C SER A 704 -8.82 -4.24 -25.74
N LYS A 705 -9.31 -4.73 -26.89
CA LYS A 705 -9.16 -6.13 -27.30
C LYS A 705 -8.35 -6.24 -28.59
N ALA A 706 -8.89 -5.68 -29.68
CA ALA A 706 -8.26 -5.74 -31.00
C ALA A 706 -6.86 -5.10 -31.05
N PHE A 707 -6.59 -4.06 -30.24
CA PHE A 707 -5.33 -3.30 -30.28
C PHE A 707 -4.49 -3.42 -28.99
N ALA A 708 -4.80 -4.39 -28.11
CA ALA A 708 -4.18 -4.54 -26.79
C ALA A 708 -4.21 -3.25 -25.92
N MET A 709 -5.25 -2.40 -26.07
CA MET A 709 -5.35 -1.13 -25.36
C MET A 709 -6.18 -1.23 -24.05
N THR A 710 -5.92 -2.23 -23.20
CA THR A 710 -6.64 -2.47 -21.93
C THR A 710 -6.45 -1.34 -20.92
N GLY A 711 -5.19 -1.03 -20.60
CA GLY A 711 -4.80 0.01 -19.65
C GLY A 711 -5.13 1.43 -20.10
N TRP A 712 -5.23 1.68 -21.40
CA TRP A 712 -5.52 3.01 -21.98
C TRP A 712 -6.95 3.51 -21.72
N ARG A 713 -7.86 2.62 -21.28
CA ARG A 713 -9.25 2.92 -20.94
C ARG A 713 -10.01 3.66 -22.05
N LEU A 714 -10.15 3.08 -23.25
CA LEU A 714 -10.95 3.70 -24.32
C LEU A 714 -11.93 2.75 -25.03
N GLY A 715 -13.16 3.25 -25.23
CA GLY A 715 -14.23 2.61 -25.98
C GLY A 715 -15.28 3.65 -26.37
N TYR A 716 -16.32 3.22 -27.08
CA TYR A 716 -17.35 4.12 -27.57
C TYR A 716 -18.74 3.48 -27.61
N LEU A 717 -19.75 4.32 -27.79
CA LEU A 717 -21.14 3.99 -28.08
C LEU A 717 -21.53 4.69 -29.39
N ALA A 718 -22.18 3.96 -30.29
CA ALA A 718 -22.81 4.47 -31.50
C ALA A 718 -24.30 4.10 -31.53
N GLY A 719 -25.16 4.97 -32.06
CA GLY A 719 -26.59 4.68 -32.15
C GLY A 719 -27.47 5.91 -32.43
N PRO A 720 -28.79 5.82 -32.18
CA PRO A 720 -29.73 6.92 -32.36
C PRO A 720 -29.33 8.16 -31.53
N LYS A 721 -29.26 9.32 -32.19
CA LYS A 721 -28.77 10.59 -31.63
C LYS A 721 -29.36 10.97 -30.27
N HIS A 722 -30.63 10.65 -30.03
CA HIS A 722 -31.31 10.98 -28.77
C HIS A 722 -30.81 10.13 -27.58
N PHE A 723 -30.60 8.83 -27.75
CA PHE A 723 -29.99 7.96 -26.74
C PHE A 723 -28.53 8.33 -26.50
N VAL A 724 -27.75 8.58 -27.55
CA VAL A 724 -26.34 8.98 -27.45
C VAL A 724 -26.21 10.32 -26.72
N SER A 725 -27.12 11.28 -26.98
CA SER A 725 -27.19 12.55 -26.23
C SER A 725 -27.53 12.34 -24.75
N ALA A 726 -28.44 11.41 -24.42
CA ALA A 726 -28.75 11.07 -23.02
C ALA A 726 -27.54 10.45 -22.30
N CYS A 727 -26.85 9.49 -22.92
CA CYS A 727 -25.61 8.92 -22.40
C CYS A 727 -24.53 10.00 -22.20
N GLY A 728 -24.42 10.95 -23.13
CA GLY A 728 -23.50 12.09 -23.03
C GLY A 728 -23.80 13.02 -21.86
N LYS A 729 -25.09 13.24 -21.52
CA LYS A 729 -25.50 13.98 -20.32
C LYS A 729 -25.02 13.26 -19.05
N ILE A 730 -25.22 11.95 -18.95
CA ILE A 730 -24.72 11.13 -17.82
C ILE A 730 -23.20 11.28 -17.73
N GLN A 731 -22.46 11.09 -18.84
CA GLN A 731 -21.00 11.23 -18.86
C GLN A 731 -20.51 12.58 -18.32
N SER A 732 -21.21 13.67 -18.65
CA SER A 732 -20.84 15.02 -18.19
C SER A 732 -20.89 15.19 -16.67
N GLN A 733 -21.71 14.38 -15.98
CA GLN A 733 -21.84 14.39 -14.52
C GLN A 733 -21.06 13.25 -13.83
N SER A 734 -20.56 12.26 -14.60
CA SER A 734 -19.81 11.11 -14.05
C SER A 734 -18.29 11.26 -14.17
N THR A 735 -17.77 11.68 -15.33
CA THR A 735 -16.32 11.66 -15.62
C THR A 735 -15.81 12.80 -16.48
N SER A 736 -16.69 13.56 -17.14
CA SER A 736 -16.35 14.26 -18.40
C SER A 736 -15.86 13.29 -19.49
N GLY A 737 -15.35 13.82 -20.61
CA GLY A 737 -14.80 13.02 -21.71
C GLY A 737 -13.53 12.24 -21.33
N ALA A 738 -13.26 11.15 -22.04
CA ALA A 738 -12.13 10.25 -21.77
C ALA A 738 -10.75 10.89 -21.99
N SER A 739 -9.69 10.24 -21.48
CA SER A 739 -8.28 10.67 -21.59
C SER A 739 -7.91 11.20 -22.99
N SER A 740 -7.40 12.43 -23.05
CA SER A 740 -6.99 13.10 -24.29
C SER A 740 -5.86 12.36 -25.01
N ILE A 741 -4.94 11.76 -24.25
CA ILE A 741 -3.81 10.97 -24.73
C ILE A 741 -4.34 9.67 -25.36
N SER A 742 -5.23 8.96 -24.67
CA SER A 742 -5.84 7.72 -25.17
C SER A 742 -6.65 7.95 -26.43
N GLN A 743 -7.35 9.09 -26.54
CA GLN A 743 -8.07 9.46 -27.76
C GLN A 743 -7.14 9.65 -28.96
N LYS A 744 -5.95 10.25 -28.79
CA LYS A 744 -4.95 10.39 -29.86
C LYS A 744 -4.35 9.03 -30.27
N ALA A 745 -4.06 8.16 -29.31
CA ALA A 745 -3.62 6.80 -29.59
C ALA A 745 -4.67 6.01 -30.39
N ALA A 746 -5.95 6.13 -30.04
CA ALA A 746 -7.05 5.47 -30.76
C ALA A 746 -7.28 5.99 -32.19
N VAL A 747 -6.98 7.27 -32.48
CA VAL A 747 -6.96 7.78 -33.87
C VAL A 747 -5.89 7.05 -34.69
N ALA A 748 -4.70 6.82 -34.12
CA ALA A 748 -3.65 6.03 -34.77
C ALA A 748 -4.01 4.54 -34.88
N ALA A 749 -4.80 3.99 -33.94
CA ALA A 749 -5.29 2.60 -33.99
C ALA A 749 -6.24 2.37 -35.19
N LEU A 750 -7.20 3.26 -35.41
CA LEU A 750 -8.04 3.23 -36.62
C LEU A 750 -7.24 3.62 -37.88
N GLY A 751 -6.13 4.34 -37.71
CA GLY A 751 -5.16 4.66 -38.77
C GLY A 751 -4.31 3.47 -39.24
N LEU A 752 -4.40 2.29 -38.61
CA LEU A 752 -3.75 1.06 -39.09
C LEU A 752 -4.46 0.43 -40.31
N GLY A 753 -5.64 0.94 -40.68
CA GLY A 753 -6.44 0.45 -41.80
C GLY A 753 -7.45 -0.63 -41.41
N TYR A 754 -8.11 -1.21 -42.42
CA TYR A 754 -9.21 -2.17 -42.27
C TYR A 754 -8.91 -3.29 -41.27
N ALA A 755 -9.80 -3.47 -40.30
CA ALA A 755 -9.71 -4.41 -39.19
C ALA A 755 -8.41 -4.29 -38.34
N GLY A 756 -7.71 -3.15 -38.42
CA GLY A 756 -6.43 -2.89 -37.78
C GLY A 756 -5.19 -3.46 -38.50
N GLY A 757 -5.36 -3.96 -39.74
CA GLY A 757 -4.26 -4.40 -40.59
C GLY A 757 -3.47 -5.61 -40.06
N GLU A 758 -2.21 -5.73 -40.50
CA GLU A 758 -1.33 -6.87 -40.18
C GLU A 758 -1.12 -7.05 -38.66
N ALA A 759 -1.02 -5.96 -37.91
CA ALA A 759 -0.82 -6.00 -36.46
C ALA A 759 -1.96 -6.73 -35.72
N VAL A 760 -3.20 -6.59 -36.17
CA VAL A 760 -4.34 -7.33 -35.61
C VAL A 760 -4.42 -8.73 -36.19
N ALA A 761 -4.13 -8.91 -37.48
CA ALA A 761 -4.11 -10.23 -38.12
C ALA A 761 -3.11 -11.20 -37.44
N ASP A 762 -1.92 -10.74 -37.05
CA ASP A 762 -0.95 -11.56 -36.33
C ASP A 762 -1.42 -11.93 -34.91
N MET A 763 -2.05 -11.00 -34.18
CA MET A 763 -2.67 -11.31 -32.88
C MET A 763 -3.78 -12.36 -33.03
N VAL A 764 -4.66 -12.22 -34.02
CA VAL A 764 -5.75 -13.18 -34.31
C VAL A 764 -5.20 -14.56 -34.67
N LYS A 765 -4.16 -14.62 -35.50
CA LYS A 765 -3.45 -15.85 -35.87
C LYS A 765 -2.86 -16.56 -34.64
N ALA A 766 -2.21 -15.82 -33.75
CA ALA A 766 -1.65 -16.36 -32.52
C ALA A 766 -2.72 -16.80 -31.51
N PHE A 767 -3.80 -16.04 -31.34
CA PHE A 767 -4.94 -16.47 -30.52
C PHE A 767 -5.59 -17.75 -31.08
N ARG A 768 -5.69 -17.87 -32.40
CA ARG A 768 -6.18 -19.11 -33.05
C ARG A 768 -5.27 -20.31 -32.78
N GLU A 769 -3.96 -20.17 -32.89
CA GLU A 769 -3.02 -21.26 -32.58
C GLU A 769 -3.20 -21.76 -31.13
N ARG A 770 -3.30 -20.83 -30.17
CA ARG A 770 -3.53 -21.13 -28.76
C ARG A 770 -4.88 -21.81 -28.53
N ARG A 771 -5.95 -21.30 -29.18
CA ARG A 771 -7.28 -21.92 -29.20
C ARG A 771 -7.21 -23.36 -29.68
N ASP A 772 -6.59 -23.60 -30.83
CA ASP A 772 -6.56 -24.90 -31.50
C ASP A 772 -5.78 -25.93 -30.65
N VAL A 773 -4.70 -25.51 -29.99
CA VAL A 773 -3.96 -26.33 -29.01
C VAL A 773 -4.82 -26.66 -27.79
N LEU A 774 -5.47 -25.67 -27.16
CA LEU A 774 -6.28 -25.91 -25.96
C LEU A 774 -7.53 -26.76 -26.24
N VAL A 775 -8.24 -26.49 -27.34
CA VAL A 775 -9.42 -27.28 -27.76
C VAL A 775 -9.02 -28.73 -27.98
N LYS A 776 -7.91 -29.00 -28.66
CA LYS A 776 -7.37 -30.35 -28.79
C LYS A 776 -7.05 -30.96 -27.43
N SER A 777 -6.26 -30.27 -26.60
CA SER A 777 -5.79 -30.85 -25.34
C SER A 777 -6.88 -31.11 -24.30
N PHE A 778 -7.94 -30.28 -24.24
CA PHE A 778 -9.09 -30.57 -23.37
C PHE A 778 -10.05 -31.58 -24.01
N GLY A 779 -10.14 -31.66 -25.33
CA GLY A 779 -10.93 -32.66 -26.05
C GLY A 779 -10.40 -34.10 -25.92
N GLU A 780 -9.17 -34.26 -25.41
CA GLU A 780 -8.57 -35.55 -25.01
C GLU A 780 -9.07 -36.06 -23.63
N LEU A 781 -10.02 -35.37 -22.97
CA LEU A 781 -10.59 -35.75 -21.68
C LEU A 781 -12.07 -36.16 -21.78
N ASP A 782 -12.37 -37.44 -21.60
CA ASP A 782 -13.73 -38.04 -21.70
C ASP A 782 -14.83 -37.35 -20.85
N ARG A 783 -14.44 -36.57 -19.84
CA ARG A 783 -15.34 -35.88 -18.90
C ARG A 783 -15.50 -34.37 -19.15
N VAL A 784 -14.88 -33.82 -20.18
CA VAL A 784 -14.96 -32.38 -20.51
C VAL A 784 -15.73 -32.20 -21.82
N LYS A 785 -16.72 -31.30 -21.84
CA LYS A 785 -17.43 -30.93 -23.08
C LYS A 785 -17.02 -29.53 -23.53
N ILE A 786 -16.92 -29.33 -24.84
CA ILE A 786 -16.35 -28.13 -25.45
C ILE A 786 -17.24 -27.67 -26.61
N SER A 787 -17.61 -26.39 -26.61
CA SER A 787 -18.02 -25.66 -27.82
C SER A 787 -16.76 -25.00 -28.38
N GLU A 788 -16.39 -25.25 -29.63
CA GLU A 788 -15.22 -24.61 -30.24
C GLU A 788 -15.51 -23.10 -30.43
N PRO A 789 -14.76 -22.19 -29.80
CA PRO A 789 -15.07 -20.76 -29.84
C PRO A 789 -14.75 -20.20 -31.23
N GLN A 790 -15.69 -19.46 -31.79
CA GLN A 790 -15.59 -18.86 -33.12
C GLN A 790 -14.96 -17.46 -33.09
N GLY A 791 -14.78 -16.88 -31.90
CA GLY A 791 -14.06 -15.64 -31.66
C GLY A 791 -13.77 -15.40 -30.18
N ALA A 792 -13.40 -14.17 -29.83
CA ALA A 792 -12.81 -13.80 -28.54
C ALA A 792 -11.58 -14.67 -28.18
N PHE A 793 -11.13 -14.63 -26.93
CA PHE A 793 -9.98 -15.42 -26.45
C PHE A 793 -10.29 -16.24 -25.19
N TYR A 794 -11.48 -16.84 -25.16
CA TYR A 794 -11.96 -17.65 -24.05
C TYR A 794 -12.37 -19.05 -24.49
N LEU A 795 -12.16 -20.02 -23.61
CA LEU A 795 -12.87 -21.30 -23.61
C LEU A 795 -13.82 -21.31 -22.42
N PHE A 796 -15.04 -21.81 -22.65
CA PHE A 796 -16.02 -22.09 -21.61
C PHE A 796 -16.28 -23.60 -21.63
N LEU A 797 -15.61 -24.31 -20.72
CA LEU A 797 -15.49 -25.76 -20.71
C LEU A 797 -16.46 -26.34 -19.69
N ASP A 798 -17.31 -27.27 -20.11
CA ASP A 798 -18.23 -28.01 -19.24
C ASP A 798 -17.44 -29.09 -18.49
N PHE A 799 -17.43 -28.97 -17.15
CA PHE A 799 -16.78 -29.90 -16.22
C PHE A 799 -17.79 -30.64 -15.34
N SER A 800 -19.09 -30.63 -15.69
CA SER A 800 -20.17 -31.13 -14.84
C SER A 800 -20.00 -32.61 -14.45
N LEU A 801 -19.29 -33.39 -15.27
CA LEU A 801 -18.98 -34.81 -15.05
C LEU A 801 -17.88 -35.06 -13.99
N TYR A 802 -17.34 -34.01 -13.37
CA TYR A 802 -16.50 -34.07 -12.17
C TYR A 802 -17.23 -33.68 -10.88
N TYR A 803 -18.49 -33.23 -10.96
CA TYR A 803 -19.23 -32.81 -9.78
C TYR A 803 -19.79 -34.02 -9.02
N GLY A 804 -19.87 -33.92 -7.69
CA GLY A 804 -20.17 -35.02 -6.78
C GLY A 804 -18.98 -35.92 -6.44
N LEU A 805 -17.79 -35.65 -7.00
CA LEU A 805 -16.55 -36.34 -6.60
C LEU A 805 -16.00 -35.76 -5.29
N GLU A 806 -15.53 -36.64 -4.41
CA GLU A 806 -14.90 -36.28 -3.13
C GLU A 806 -13.37 -36.38 -3.21
N VAL A 807 -12.68 -35.51 -2.49
CA VAL A 807 -11.23 -35.34 -2.54
C VAL A 807 -10.63 -35.30 -1.13
N ASP A 808 -9.69 -36.20 -0.86
CA ASP A 808 -8.94 -36.26 0.40
C ASP A 808 -8.30 -34.90 0.76
N GLY A 809 -8.67 -34.38 1.93
CA GLY A 809 -8.17 -33.11 2.44
C GLY A 809 -8.65 -31.86 1.67
N PHE A 810 -9.75 -31.97 0.90
CA PHE A 810 -10.42 -30.83 0.28
C PHE A 810 -11.96 -30.89 0.40
N GLY A 811 -12.55 -32.09 0.37
CA GLY A 811 -14.00 -32.33 0.42
C GLY A 811 -14.62 -32.53 -0.97
N VAL A 812 -15.95 -32.38 -1.05
CA VAL A 812 -16.73 -32.64 -2.27
C VAL A 812 -16.64 -31.46 -3.26
N ILE A 813 -16.40 -31.77 -4.53
CA ILE A 813 -16.51 -30.82 -5.65
C ILE A 813 -17.98 -30.78 -6.08
N ASN A 814 -18.71 -29.73 -5.71
CA ASN A 814 -20.17 -29.63 -5.86
C ASN A 814 -20.66 -28.50 -6.80
N GLY A 815 -19.77 -27.94 -7.62
CA GLY A 815 -20.07 -26.86 -8.57
C GLY A 815 -18.78 -26.23 -9.14
N SER A 816 -18.92 -25.25 -10.03
CA SER A 816 -17.78 -24.64 -10.73
C SER A 816 -16.85 -23.86 -9.78
N GLU A 817 -17.38 -23.24 -8.73
CA GLU A 817 -16.57 -22.56 -7.71
C GLU A 817 -15.70 -23.54 -6.91
N ALA A 818 -16.27 -24.68 -6.50
CA ALA A 818 -15.54 -25.71 -5.79
C ALA A 818 -14.41 -26.31 -6.65
N LEU A 819 -14.67 -26.52 -7.95
CA LEU A 819 -13.66 -27.00 -8.88
C LEU A 819 -12.58 -25.94 -9.19
N CYS A 820 -12.94 -24.66 -9.33
CA CYS A 820 -11.95 -23.58 -9.47
C CYS A 820 -11.06 -23.46 -8.24
N ARG A 821 -11.62 -23.58 -7.03
CA ARG A 821 -10.86 -23.59 -5.77
C ARG A 821 -9.92 -24.80 -5.68
N TYR A 822 -10.39 -26.00 -6.05
CA TYR A 822 -9.56 -27.21 -6.14
C TYR A 822 -8.37 -27.04 -7.09
N LEU A 823 -8.59 -26.47 -8.29
CA LEU A 823 -7.55 -26.23 -9.28
C LEU A 823 -6.58 -25.10 -8.87
N LEU A 824 -7.05 -24.09 -8.13
CA LEU A 824 -6.18 -23.09 -7.54
C LEU A 824 -5.29 -23.69 -6.42
N ASP A 825 -5.88 -24.47 -5.52
CA ASP A 825 -5.16 -25.05 -4.38
C ASP A 825 -4.15 -26.14 -4.82
N LYS A 826 -4.57 -27.07 -5.68
CA LYS A 826 -3.76 -28.26 -6.06
C LYS A 826 -2.92 -28.08 -7.32
N ALA A 827 -3.42 -27.35 -8.33
CA ALA A 827 -2.71 -27.12 -9.59
C ALA A 827 -2.09 -25.71 -9.71
N GLN A 828 -2.42 -24.80 -8.79
CA GLN A 828 -2.00 -23.39 -8.82
C GLN A 828 -2.33 -22.73 -10.17
N VAL A 829 -3.55 -22.97 -10.67
CA VAL A 829 -4.11 -22.30 -11.86
C VAL A 829 -5.38 -21.54 -11.47
N ALA A 830 -5.37 -20.23 -11.65
CA ALA A 830 -6.52 -19.36 -11.37
C ALA A 830 -7.44 -19.27 -12.60
N LEU A 831 -8.63 -19.86 -12.49
CA LEU A 831 -9.72 -19.89 -13.48
C LEU A 831 -10.97 -19.18 -12.92
N VAL A 832 -11.95 -18.84 -13.76
CA VAL A 832 -13.21 -18.22 -13.27
C VAL A 832 -14.38 -19.20 -13.34
N PRO A 833 -15.13 -19.42 -12.24
CA PRO A 833 -16.27 -20.33 -12.22
C PRO A 833 -17.39 -19.86 -13.15
N GLY A 834 -18.10 -20.82 -13.74
CA GLY A 834 -19.20 -20.60 -14.68
C GLY A 834 -20.40 -19.89 -14.05
N ASP A 835 -20.64 -20.07 -12.75
CA ASP A 835 -21.74 -19.43 -12.03
C ASP A 835 -21.66 -17.89 -12.07
N ALA A 836 -20.44 -17.33 -12.15
CA ALA A 836 -20.19 -15.90 -12.33
C ALA A 836 -20.72 -15.35 -13.67
N PHE A 837 -20.99 -16.24 -14.63
CA PHE A 837 -21.53 -15.97 -15.96
C PHE A 837 -22.96 -16.53 -16.12
N GLY A 838 -23.55 -17.09 -15.07
CA GLY A 838 -24.91 -17.63 -15.08
C GLY A 838 -25.05 -19.11 -15.47
N ASP A 839 -23.95 -19.87 -15.56
CA ASP A 839 -23.96 -21.30 -15.90
C ASP A 839 -22.91 -22.07 -15.08
N ASP A 840 -23.32 -22.68 -13.97
CA ASP A 840 -22.44 -23.41 -13.06
C ASP A 840 -21.90 -24.76 -13.62
N THR A 841 -22.34 -25.20 -14.80
CA THR A 841 -21.79 -26.43 -15.43
C THR A 841 -20.37 -26.25 -15.95
N CYS A 842 -19.94 -25.01 -16.15
CA CYS A 842 -18.74 -24.66 -16.89
C CYS A 842 -17.67 -23.92 -16.05
N ILE A 843 -16.47 -23.78 -16.62
CA ILE A 843 -15.40 -22.88 -16.13
C ILE A 843 -14.85 -22.09 -17.32
N ARG A 844 -14.59 -20.79 -17.13
CA ARG A 844 -13.92 -19.95 -18.13
C ARG A 844 -12.40 -19.97 -17.99
N ILE A 845 -11.72 -20.30 -19.08
CA ILE A 845 -10.27 -20.16 -19.25
C ILE A 845 -9.99 -19.05 -20.28
N SER A 846 -9.17 -18.07 -19.93
CA SER A 846 -8.60 -17.10 -20.89
C SER A 846 -7.36 -17.69 -21.57
N TYR A 847 -7.27 -17.58 -22.90
CA TYR A 847 -6.08 -18.00 -23.67
C TYR A 847 -5.31 -16.84 -24.29
N ALA A 848 -5.51 -15.63 -23.75
CA ALA A 848 -4.64 -14.49 -23.93
C ALA A 848 -3.40 -14.59 -23.02
N GLU A 849 -2.60 -15.65 -23.21
CA GLU A 849 -1.27 -15.82 -22.60
C GLU A 849 -0.40 -16.64 -23.56
N SER A 850 0.92 -16.59 -23.36
CA SER A 850 1.93 -17.37 -24.07
C SER A 850 1.60 -18.86 -24.14
N LEU A 851 1.86 -19.47 -25.30
CA LEU A 851 1.53 -20.89 -25.56
C LEU A 851 2.20 -21.85 -24.55
N THR A 852 3.40 -21.50 -24.09
CA THR A 852 4.14 -22.23 -23.05
C THR A 852 3.44 -22.22 -21.69
N THR A 853 2.89 -21.08 -21.26
CA THR A 853 2.08 -21.01 -20.02
C THR A 853 0.78 -21.78 -20.17
N LEU A 854 0.14 -21.70 -21.34
CA LEU A 854 -1.10 -22.42 -21.62
C LEU A 854 -0.89 -23.95 -21.62
N GLN A 855 0.19 -24.44 -22.21
CA GLN A 855 0.59 -25.85 -22.13
C GLN A 855 0.88 -26.27 -20.69
N ALA A 856 1.62 -25.46 -19.91
CA ALA A 856 1.86 -25.74 -18.50
C ALA A 856 0.57 -25.76 -17.66
N ALA A 857 -0.40 -24.90 -17.96
CA ALA A 857 -1.71 -24.90 -17.31
C ALA A 857 -2.53 -26.16 -17.66
N VAL A 858 -2.55 -26.55 -18.94
CA VAL A 858 -3.20 -27.80 -19.41
C VAL A 858 -2.66 -29.01 -18.65
N GLU A 859 -1.34 -29.19 -18.58
CA GLU A 859 -0.74 -30.35 -17.93
C GLU A 859 -1.05 -30.39 -16.42
N ARG A 860 -1.03 -29.25 -15.73
CA ARG A 860 -1.41 -29.18 -14.32
C ARG A 860 -2.91 -29.46 -14.10
N ILE A 861 -3.79 -28.93 -14.95
CA ILE A 861 -5.24 -29.19 -14.88
C ILE A 861 -5.52 -30.67 -15.18
N LYS A 862 -4.95 -31.24 -16.26
CA LYS A 862 -5.04 -32.67 -16.59
C LYS A 862 -4.58 -33.54 -15.42
N GLY A 863 -3.40 -33.28 -14.86
CA GLY A 863 -2.86 -34.03 -13.72
C GLY A 863 -3.78 -33.98 -12.49
N ALA A 864 -4.33 -32.82 -12.16
CA ALA A 864 -5.26 -32.66 -11.05
C ALA A 864 -6.62 -33.35 -11.29
N LEU A 865 -7.15 -33.31 -12.52
CA LEU A 865 -8.41 -33.96 -12.89
C LEU A 865 -8.29 -35.49 -13.01
N ILE A 866 -7.13 -36.02 -13.41
CA ILE A 866 -6.85 -37.47 -13.46
C ILE A 866 -6.71 -38.05 -12.04
N ALA A 867 -6.32 -37.25 -11.05
CA ALA A 867 -6.31 -37.66 -9.65
C ALA A 867 -7.72 -37.82 -9.04
N LEU A 868 -8.75 -37.22 -9.65
CA LEU A 868 -10.15 -37.31 -9.20
C LEU A 868 -10.75 -38.68 -9.54
N LYS A 869 -10.68 -39.62 -8.59
CA LYS A 869 -11.36 -40.92 -8.68
C LYS A 869 -12.80 -40.82 -8.16
N PRO A 870 -13.73 -41.63 -8.69
CA PRO A 870 -14.98 -41.91 -7.98
C PRO A 870 -14.68 -42.45 -6.57
N ALA A 871 -15.47 -42.07 -5.58
CA ALA A 871 -15.41 -42.69 -4.27
C ALA A 871 -15.60 -44.21 -4.41
N VAL A 872 -14.67 -44.99 -3.88
CA VAL A 872 -14.82 -46.45 -3.82
C VAL A 872 -15.93 -46.73 -2.80
N ALA A 873 -17.02 -47.34 -3.24
CA ALA A 873 -18.05 -47.82 -2.32
C ALA A 873 -17.45 -48.90 -1.41
N VAL A 874 -17.51 -48.65 -0.10
CA VAL A 874 -17.05 -49.54 0.98
C VAL A 874 -18.26 -50.24 1.59
#